data_AF-A0A7V5RIM7-F1
#
_entry.id   AF-A0A7V5RIM7-F1
#
_cell.length_a   1.000
_cell.length_b   1.000
_cell.length_c   1.000
_cell.angle_alpha   90.00
_cell.angle_beta   90.00
_cell.angle_gamma   90.00
#
_symmetry.space_group_name_H-M   'P 1'
#
loop_
_entity.id
_entity.type
_entity.pdbx_description
1 polymer ?
#
loop_
_entity_poly.entity_id
_entity_poly.type
_entity_poly.pdbx_seq_one_letter_code
_entity_poly.pdbx_strand_id
1 'polypeptide(L)'
;EFAYAERLYRDGYTDLAIEQYKVFLKIYPQEKRVPAALRRIAEGYETLGQFAQARTWFERLQVRYPDSEQAVDSGFRIARCFEQEGNIAAAARAYEMYARFVPADVRAPRALLRAAALRQQLGEHQRVRSLLYEIIDRYGDARDIVADARLQLLQDFFMTGEVQRAFQAADAFLNDFSDILASARVWLIKAELHRKMGQYRHALTACETVRKKFPTSPESTRAAFLAAELHFAIGETAQTYAVLEKLAAAKNDSIAALALLHKSRYLIETGDYDAAARVFEGSAVADLAPDALLLKARIASALGRHETALQNYTEWLRTVPPAPDSLRAQAWLASAWSALQIGRTETALSMLDSVDANAARPEWRAQALLLRARIAMRLQDDPARAIRLYDDFTRTYSRHPAVDKAQFELARGYQKLQQFPLARVEWDRFLSLYPASELYDDAVRQRELILKYHLVDLSDLADRLADSVLQAGAGDAGRDKARRYMMLRSYEKAIPVLKKLLAAPEQEAEARAEVMMLLGEAYFALGEKNRLIGEPSATTWYDSARVVLHHINTAYAQTRFRKKAVLLSGIIALHERADVQAGFLDSLSIAHASDAAFAGIHVFSLRRAVRTIPSDSLHRAVLARRIETLALLDDGRYADQADLLGGRFYLGSGDTLTAVRLLENAARRKPPTPAAVQAALLLARMELQQGRVEQAQQRLQKLRKDYFYSPVADSALFLLARAARQAGDYGRAVEYMQKLRTRRSVFFQPGIPRPGSADERFFFAEILSRAGKKIPATAEYLAFLRDHRTDRRAPDALLALARLAGDSKAVELARSYYQTLMSEFPQTPQSKTAVLAAARLEFRQGQYALARKLALQYYSPQDTSAATAEAMALAIKSGLRLGRIQATENEIKNLRTRFPKRIDLYADIQYELGDAWIRAKNFRKAEKTFKNLRKKTKNKPQAIYAEFGLGKALLIQNKFDDALKLLTRIPSTWPQHPFLREVYLFLADFYQAQRQWDNAISALKKATADTTYDTLYKRSLAKLVDVYDASGIYEYAIATARKYLQMFPYDERAMSFKIRIGRFYRDMRQYDLAVAQYKSLVPFASGEDKAEILYFLAESLMKNERYEQAAAGFLRLKYLNIKTKQNWRTTALYQAGQCFMKMQKYDKARDLFELVIRLEGRASTFGRAAQSLINQIDQLADSRS
;
A
#
# COMPACT_ATOMS: atom_id res chain seq x y z
N GLU A 1 39.87 -63.38 1.99
CA GLU A 1 39.88 -61.91 2.20
C GLU A 1 38.69 -61.16 1.62
N PHE A 2 38.71 -60.69 0.36
CA PHE A 2 37.63 -59.81 -0.16
C PHE A 2 36.21 -60.42 -0.06
N ALA A 3 36.03 -61.69 -0.43
CA ALA A 3 34.72 -62.34 -0.36
C ALA A 3 34.21 -62.53 1.08
N TYR A 4 35.13 -62.69 2.04
CA TYR A 4 34.80 -62.79 3.46
C TYR A 4 34.35 -61.42 4.00
N ALA A 5 35.05 -60.34 3.62
CA ALA A 5 34.64 -58.97 3.93
C ALA A 5 33.28 -58.61 3.32
N GLU A 6 32.98 -59.02 2.09
CA GLU A 6 31.66 -58.85 1.46
C GLU A 6 30.55 -59.57 2.24
N ARG A 7 30.82 -60.76 2.78
CA ARG A 7 29.85 -61.49 3.60
C ARG A 7 29.57 -60.78 4.92
N LEU A 8 30.61 -60.34 5.62
CA LEU A 8 30.48 -59.53 6.84
C LEU A 8 29.67 -58.25 6.60
N TYR A 9 29.92 -57.58 5.47
CA TYR A 9 29.20 -56.38 5.09
C TYR A 9 27.71 -56.64 4.84
N ARG A 10 27.36 -57.76 4.18
CA ARG A 10 25.96 -58.16 3.94
C ARG A 10 25.24 -58.60 5.22
N ASP A 11 25.96 -59.23 6.13
CA ASP A 11 25.43 -59.70 7.42
C ASP A 11 25.28 -58.54 8.43
N GLY A 12 25.60 -57.31 8.04
CA GLY A 12 25.42 -56.08 8.85
C GLY A 12 26.57 -55.76 9.80
N TYR A 13 27.64 -56.56 9.81
CA TYR A 13 28.85 -56.33 10.62
C TYR A 13 29.80 -55.35 9.93
N THR A 14 29.33 -54.13 9.69
CA THR A 14 30.02 -53.10 8.88
C THR A 14 31.42 -52.76 9.41
N ASP A 15 31.59 -52.65 10.72
CA ASP A 15 32.86 -52.28 11.37
C ASP A 15 33.94 -53.33 11.10
N LEU A 16 33.58 -54.61 11.29
CA LEU A 16 34.44 -55.76 11.03
C LEU A 16 34.73 -55.90 9.53
N ALA A 17 33.73 -55.65 8.68
CA ALA A 17 33.90 -55.67 7.24
C ALA A 17 34.92 -54.62 6.78
N ILE A 18 34.86 -53.39 7.31
CA ILE A 18 35.84 -52.33 7.02
C ILE A 18 37.26 -52.78 7.35
N GLU A 19 37.49 -53.31 8.56
CA GLU A 19 38.81 -53.78 8.96
C GLU A 19 39.30 -54.92 8.05
N GLN A 20 38.41 -55.85 7.70
CA GLN A 20 38.75 -56.93 6.78
C GLN A 20 39.08 -56.43 5.37
N TYR A 21 38.37 -55.42 4.86
CA TYR A 21 38.72 -54.79 3.59
C TYR A 21 40.08 -54.08 3.66
N LYS A 22 40.43 -53.45 4.79
CA LYS A 22 41.78 -52.84 4.97
C LYS A 22 42.88 -53.89 4.97
N VAL A 23 42.65 -55.04 5.61
CA VAL A 23 43.57 -56.19 5.56
C VAL A 23 43.76 -56.66 4.11
N PHE A 24 42.66 -56.81 3.36
CA PHE A 24 42.72 -57.13 1.94
C PHE A 24 43.57 -56.11 1.14
N LEU A 25 43.39 -54.80 1.37
CA LEU A 25 44.16 -53.76 0.70
C LEU A 25 45.65 -53.80 1.02
N LYS A 26 46.03 -54.25 2.22
CA LYS A 26 47.43 -54.37 2.65
C LYS A 26 48.12 -55.59 2.01
N ILE A 27 47.42 -56.71 1.93
CA ILE A 27 47.96 -57.99 1.42
C ILE A 27 47.94 -58.01 -0.12
N TYR A 28 46.93 -57.40 -0.75
CA TYR A 28 46.70 -57.47 -2.20
C TYR A 28 46.57 -56.07 -2.85
N PRO A 29 47.59 -55.20 -2.79
CA PRO A 29 47.48 -53.79 -3.19
C PRO A 29 47.31 -53.54 -4.69
N GLN A 30 47.58 -54.52 -5.55
CA GLN A 30 47.45 -54.42 -7.02
C GLN A 30 46.34 -55.30 -7.61
N GLU A 31 45.49 -55.89 -6.77
CA GLU A 31 44.42 -56.77 -7.23
C GLU A 31 43.28 -55.97 -7.88
N LYS A 32 42.59 -56.55 -8.88
CA LYS A 32 41.58 -55.86 -9.69
C LYS A 32 40.37 -55.33 -8.87
N ARG A 33 40.10 -55.90 -7.70
CA ARG A 33 38.98 -55.54 -6.80
C ARG A 33 39.38 -54.50 -5.75
N VAL A 34 40.61 -54.01 -5.75
CA VAL A 34 41.04 -52.92 -4.86
C VAL A 34 40.14 -51.68 -4.93
N PRO A 35 39.72 -51.19 -6.12
CA PRO A 35 38.74 -50.09 -6.20
C PRO A 35 37.40 -50.41 -5.54
N ALA A 36 36.92 -51.65 -5.69
CA ALA A 36 35.69 -52.11 -5.04
C ALA A 36 35.84 -52.18 -3.51
N ALA A 37 36.98 -52.63 -3.00
CA ALA A 37 37.25 -52.66 -1.56
C ALA A 37 37.33 -51.25 -0.96
N LEU A 38 38.02 -50.30 -1.63
CA LEU A 38 38.07 -48.90 -1.22
C LEU A 38 36.67 -48.27 -1.16
N ARG A 39 35.85 -48.54 -2.17
CA ARG A 39 34.45 -48.10 -2.20
C ARG A 39 33.66 -48.67 -1.02
N ARG A 40 33.79 -49.97 -0.73
CA ARG A 40 33.08 -50.63 0.40
C ARG A 40 33.50 -50.11 1.76
N ILE A 41 34.78 -49.81 1.96
CA ILE A 41 35.26 -49.15 3.18
C ILE A 41 34.58 -47.78 3.34
N ALA A 42 34.57 -46.98 2.27
CA ALA A 42 33.97 -45.65 2.29
C ALA A 42 32.45 -45.70 2.53
N GLU A 43 31.73 -46.60 1.86
CA GLU A 43 30.30 -46.86 2.09
C GLU A 43 30.03 -47.33 3.52
N GLY A 44 30.88 -48.20 4.07
CA GLY A 44 30.79 -48.65 5.46
C GLY A 44 30.89 -47.47 6.44
N TYR A 45 31.90 -46.60 6.29
CA TYR A 45 32.02 -45.40 7.12
C TYR A 45 30.84 -44.43 6.95
N GLU A 46 30.27 -44.33 5.75
CA GLU A 46 29.06 -43.54 5.48
C GLU A 46 27.86 -44.12 6.26
N THR A 47 27.68 -45.45 6.27
CA THR A 47 26.60 -46.10 7.05
C THR A 47 26.77 -45.94 8.56
N LEU A 48 27.99 -45.80 9.06
CA LEU A 48 28.29 -45.52 10.47
C LEU A 48 28.20 -44.03 10.84
N GLY A 49 27.82 -43.15 9.90
CA GLY A 49 27.74 -41.71 10.12
C GLY A 49 29.10 -41.00 10.24
N GLN A 50 30.20 -41.70 9.94
CA GLN A 50 31.57 -41.16 10.03
C GLN A 50 31.98 -40.52 8.69
N PHE A 51 31.32 -39.42 8.32
CA PHE A 51 31.42 -38.80 6.99
C PHE A 51 32.83 -38.33 6.60
N ALA A 52 33.64 -37.85 7.55
CA ALA A 52 35.01 -37.43 7.28
C ALA A 52 35.93 -38.61 6.88
N GLN A 53 35.74 -39.77 7.52
CA GLN A 53 36.47 -40.98 7.15
C GLN A 53 35.98 -41.50 5.81
N ALA A 54 34.65 -41.60 5.62
CA ALA A 54 34.05 -42.00 4.35
C ALA A 54 34.59 -41.17 3.18
N ARG A 55 34.60 -39.83 3.33
CA ARG A 55 35.17 -38.90 2.36
C ARG A 55 36.64 -39.19 2.04
N THR A 56 37.47 -39.38 3.06
CA THR A 56 38.91 -39.67 2.88
C THR A 56 39.12 -40.93 2.04
N TRP A 57 38.31 -41.97 2.26
CA TRP A 57 38.38 -43.22 1.49
C TRP A 57 37.82 -43.07 0.06
N PHE A 58 36.75 -42.29 -0.13
CA PHE A 58 36.29 -41.93 -1.48
C PHE A 58 37.32 -41.08 -2.25
N GLU A 59 37.99 -40.13 -1.60
CA GLU A 59 39.06 -39.32 -2.20
C GLU A 59 40.25 -40.21 -2.61
N ARG A 60 40.63 -41.18 -1.77
CA ARG A 60 41.67 -42.17 -2.12
C ARG A 60 41.30 -43.00 -3.34
N LEU A 61 40.04 -43.44 -3.43
CA LEU A 61 39.52 -44.15 -4.60
C LEU A 61 39.62 -43.27 -5.85
N GLN A 62 39.19 -42.02 -5.75
CA GLN A 62 39.19 -41.08 -6.87
C GLN A 62 40.60 -40.70 -7.35
N VAL A 63 41.55 -40.54 -6.43
CA VAL A 63 42.94 -40.13 -6.75
C VAL A 63 43.76 -41.32 -7.28
N ARG A 64 43.64 -42.50 -6.67
CA ARG A 64 44.46 -43.67 -7.04
C ARG A 64 43.91 -44.46 -8.22
N TYR A 65 42.59 -44.45 -8.43
CA TYR A 65 41.92 -45.21 -9.48
C TYR A 65 40.90 -44.36 -10.24
N PRO A 66 41.31 -43.22 -10.84
CA PRO A 66 40.40 -42.26 -11.47
C PRO A 66 39.58 -42.86 -12.62
N ASP A 67 40.13 -43.84 -13.34
CA ASP A 67 39.46 -44.50 -14.47
C ASP A 67 38.57 -45.68 -14.07
N SER A 68 38.51 -46.02 -12.77
CA SER A 68 37.66 -47.12 -12.29
C SER A 68 36.18 -46.72 -12.32
N GLU A 69 35.30 -47.64 -12.70
CA GLU A 69 33.84 -47.44 -12.67
C GLU A 69 33.36 -47.02 -11.26
N GLN A 70 34.05 -47.50 -10.22
CA GLN A 70 33.79 -47.22 -8.82
C GLN A 70 34.18 -45.79 -8.42
N ALA A 71 35.15 -45.17 -9.11
CA ALA A 71 35.54 -43.79 -8.88
C ALA A 71 34.52 -42.79 -9.46
N VAL A 72 33.71 -43.17 -10.46
CA VAL A 72 32.71 -42.27 -11.06
C VAL A 72 31.65 -41.83 -10.02
N ASP A 73 31.21 -42.73 -9.13
CA ASP A 73 30.25 -42.42 -8.05
C ASP A 73 30.86 -41.64 -6.87
N SER A 74 32.18 -41.74 -6.68
CA SER A 74 32.86 -41.22 -5.49
C SER A 74 32.71 -39.70 -5.30
N GLY A 75 32.77 -38.91 -6.39
CA GLY A 75 32.67 -37.45 -6.32
C GLY A 75 31.32 -36.94 -5.81
N PHE A 76 30.22 -37.61 -6.18
CA PHE A 76 28.89 -37.26 -5.69
C PHE A 76 28.75 -37.59 -4.20
N ARG A 77 29.32 -38.71 -3.75
CA ARG A 77 29.33 -39.11 -2.33
C ARG A 77 30.22 -38.23 -1.47
N ILE A 78 31.36 -37.78 -1.99
CA ILE A 78 32.22 -36.78 -1.33
C ILE A 78 31.44 -35.49 -1.07
N ALA A 79 30.70 -35.01 -2.08
CA ALA A 79 29.87 -33.82 -1.92
C ALA A 79 28.78 -34.00 -0.86
N ARG A 80 28.13 -35.17 -0.81
CA ARG A 80 27.17 -35.53 0.25
C ARG A 80 27.82 -35.60 1.63
N CYS A 81 29.01 -36.15 1.75
CA CYS A 81 29.74 -36.21 3.03
C CYS A 81 30.00 -34.80 3.56
N PHE A 82 30.52 -33.89 2.73
CA PHE A 82 30.69 -32.48 3.11
C PHE A 82 29.39 -31.80 3.55
N GLU A 83 28.28 -32.15 2.91
CA GLU A 83 26.97 -31.61 3.24
C GLU A 83 26.49 -32.10 4.62
N GLN A 84 26.66 -33.39 4.93
CA GLN A 84 26.32 -33.96 6.24
C GLN A 84 27.25 -33.47 7.36
N GLU A 85 28.50 -33.14 7.04
CA GLU A 85 29.44 -32.46 7.94
C GLU A 85 29.04 -31.00 8.25
N GLY A 86 28.04 -30.44 7.56
CA GLY A 86 27.61 -29.05 7.70
C GLY A 86 28.51 -28.04 6.97
N ASN A 87 29.48 -28.50 6.18
CA ASN A 87 30.37 -27.63 5.41
C ASN A 87 29.72 -27.25 4.06
N ILE A 88 28.71 -26.37 4.13
CA ILE A 88 27.86 -25.96 2.99
C ILE A 88 28.68 -25.45 1.80
N ALA A 89 29.72 -24.66 2.04
CA ALA A 89 30.56 -24.10 0.97
C ALA A 89 31.40 -25.17 0.27
N ALA A 90 31.99 -26.11 1.03
CA ALA A 90 32.74 -27.24 0.44
C ALA A 90 31.81 -28.19 -0.31
N ALA A 91 30.63 -28.50 0.26
CA ALA A 91 29.62 -29.33 -0.37
C ALA A 91 29.16 -28.76 -1.72
N ALA A 92 28.82 -27.47 -1.77
CA ALA A 92 28.44 -26.79 -3.00
C ALA A 92 29.54 -26.90 -4.07
N ARG A 93 30.80 -26.62 -3.70
CA ARG A 93 31.96 -26.77 -4.61
C ARG A 93 32.15 -28.20 -5.10
N ALA A 94 32.00 -29.19 -4.23
CA ALA A 94 32.18 -30.60 -4.57
C ALA A 94 31.09 -31.08 -5.54
N TYR A 95 29.82 -30.68 -5.34
CA TYR A 95 28.74 -30.95 -6.31
C TYR A 95 28.98 -30.26 -7.66
N GLU A 96 29.46 -29.01 -7.66
CA GLU A 96 29.83 -28.29 -8.89
C GLU A 96 30.97 -29.01 -9.63
N MET A 97 32.01 -29.47 -8.91
CA MET A 97 33.12 -30.23 -9.48
C MET A 97 32.65 -31.56 -10.06
N TYR A 98 31.82 -32.31 -9.34
CA TYR A 98 31.28 -33.58 -9.82
C TYR A 98 30.58 -33.42 -11.18
N ALA A 99 29.66 -32.45 -11.28
CA ALA A 99 28.94 -32.20 -12.53
C ALA A 99 29.86 -31.71 -13.67
N ARG A 100 31.00 -31.09 -13.34
CA ARG A 100 32.00 -30.64 -14.31
C ARG A 100 32.88 -31.78 -14.84
N PHE A 101 33.31 -32.70 -13.97
CA PHE A 101 34.19 -33.81 -14.33
C PHE A 101 33.43 -35.02 -14.89
N VAL A 102 32.19 -35.22 -14.46
CA VAL A 102 31.33 -36.32 -14.91
C VAL A 102 30.03 -35.81 -15.53
N PRO A 103 30.09 -34.99 -16.61
CA PRO A 103 28.92 -34.29 -17.12
C PRO A 103 27.88 -35.19 -17.79
N ALA A 104 28.24 -36.43 -18.17
CA ALA A 104 27.33 -37.39 -18.82
C ALA A 104 26.52 -38.24 -17.81
N ASP A 105 26.89 -38.22 -16.52
CA ASP A 105 26.19 -38.99 -15.50
C ASP A 105 24.80 -38.39 -15.22
N VAL A 106 23.79 -39.26 -15.09
CA VAL A 106 22.38 -38.89 -14.86
C VAL A 106 22.19 -38.03 -13.60
N ARG A 107 23.13 -38.10 -12.64
CA ARG A 107 23.10 -37.33 -11.38
C ARG A 107 23.78 -35.98 -11.50
N ALA A 108 24.56 -35.70 -12.54
CA ALA A 108 25.21 -34.40 -12.74
C ALA A 108 24.24 -33.21 -12.67
N PRO A 109 23.06 -33.21 -13.35
CA PRO A 109 22.09 -32.12 -13.21
C PRO A 109 21.49 -32.03 -11.80
N ARG A 110 21.31 -33.15 -11.09
CA ARG A 110 20.87 -33.15 -9.68
C ARG A 110 21.93 -32.57 -8.74
N ALA A 111 23.20 -32.85 -9.00
CA ALA A 111 24.32 -32.25 -8.26
C ALA A 111 24.35 -30.73 -8.42
N LEU A 112 24.19 -30.22 -9.65
CA LEU A 112 24.10 -28.77 -9.89
C LEU A 112 22.89 -28.13 -9.19
N LEU A 113 21.73 -28.81 -9.20
CA LEU A 113 20.53 -28.34 -8.47
C LEU A 113 20.80 -28.27 -6.96
N ARG A 114 21.49 -29.26 -6.40
CA ARG A 114 21.88 -29.25 -4.98
C ARG A 114 22.89 -28.16 -4.68
N ALA A 115 23.88 -27.96 -5.54
CA ALA A 115 24.82 -26.85 -5.42
C ALA A 115 24.12 -25.49 -5.46
N ALA A 116 23.16 -25.30 -6.36
CA ALA A 116 22.37 -24.06 -6.44
C ALA A 116 21.59 -23.81 -5.13
N ALA A 117 20.97 -24.84 -4.55
CA ALA A 117 20.27 -24.72 -3.27
C ALA A 117 21.22 -24.34 -2.11
N LEU A 118 22.39 -24.97 -2.01
CA LEU A 118 23.39 -24.66 -0.98
C LEU A 118 23.96 -23.24 -1.16
N ARG A 119 24.20 -22.81 -2.40
CA ARG A 119 24.63 -21.43 -2.73
C ARG A 119 23.57 -20.39 -2.40
N GLN A 120 22.30 -20.76 -2.53
CA GLN A 120 21.19 -19.89 -2.15
C GLN A 120 21.13 -19.66 -0.63
N GLN A 121 21.44 -20.69 0.18
CA GLN A 121 21.57 -20.55 1.63
C GLN A 121 22.73 -19.60 2.02
N LEU A 122 23.79 -19.56 1.21
CA LEU A 122 24.92 -18.62 1.38
C LEU A 122 24.61 -17.20 0.87
N GLY A 123 23.42 -16.94 0.31
CA GLY A 123 23.05 -15.64 -0.27
C GLY A 123 23.74 -15.31 -1.60
N GLU A 124 24.39 -16.29 -2.24
CA GLU A 124 25.17 -16.08 -3.47
C GLU A 124 24.29 -16.08 -4.74
N HIS A 125 23.32 -15.17 -4.82
CA HIS A 125 22.29 -15.13 -5.88
C HIS A 125 22.85 -15.19 -7.32
N GLN A 126 24.00 -14.55 -7.59
CA GLN A 126 24.62 -14.62 -8.92
C GLN A 126 25.12 -16.02 -9.27
N ARG A 127 25.71 -16.73 -8.30
CA ARG A 127 26.19 -18.10 -8.50
C ARG A 127 25.01 -19.05 -8.67
N VAL A 128 23.96 -18.90 -7.85
CA VAL A 128 22.70 -19.65 -7.98
C VAL A 128 22.18 -19.55 -9.43
N ARG A 129 21.97 -18.33 -9.93
CA ARG A 129 21.49 -18.11 -11.29
C ARG A 129 22.40 -18.78 -12.32
N SER A 130 23.73 -18.66 -12.18
CA SER A 130 24.68 -19.29 -13.11
C SER A 130 24.54 -20.83 -13.17
N LEU A 131 24.31 -21.49 -12.03
CA LEU A 131 24.14 -22.93 -11.96
C LEU A 131 22.80 -23.37 -12.55
N LEU A 132 21.71 -22.66 -12.24
CA LEU A 132 20.39 -22.95 -12.81
C LEU A 132 20.36 -22.80 -14.33
N TYR A 133 21.09 -21.81 -14.84
CA TYR A 133 21.31 -21.60 -16.27
C TYR A 133 22.11 -22.74 -16.90
N GLU A 134 23.18 -23.19 -16.27
CA GLU A 134 23.95 -24.35 -16.74
C GLU A 134 23.07 -25.61 -16.84
N ILE A 135 22.16 -25.82 -15.90
CA ILE A 135 21.20 -26.94 -15.93
C ILE A 135 20.29 -26.86 -17.16
N ILE A 136 19.66 -25.71 -17.37
CA ILE A 136 18.72 -25.47 -18.49
C ILE A 136 19.42 -25.62 -19.86
N ASP A 137 20.71 -25.31 -19.92
CA ASP A 137 21.48 -25.30 -21.18
C ASP A 137 22.14 -26.64 -21.50
N ARG A 138 22.72 -27.31 -20.50
CA ARG A 138 23.48 -28.55 -20.69
C ARG A 138 22.63 -29.81 -20.55
N TYR A 139 21.55 -29.74 -19.76
CA TYR A 139 20.74 -30.91 -19.38
C TYR A 139 19.28 -30.75 -19.78
N GLY A 140 19.02 -30.13 -20.95
CA GLY A 140 17.68 -29.84 -21.46
C GLY A 140 16.74 -31.04 -21.55
N ASP A 141 17.29 -32.25 -21.73
CA ASP A 141 16.53 -33.50 -21.84
C ASP A 141 16.03 -34.01 -20.47
N ALA A 142 16.61 -33.55 -19.37
CA ALA A 142 16.20 -33.90 -18.01
C ALA A 142 14.97 -33.08 -17.58
N ARG A 143 13.82 -33.36 -18.20
CA ARG A 143 12.58 -32.56 -18.12
C ARG A 143 12.24 -32.09 -16.69
N ASP A 144 12.24 -32.98 -15.71
CA ASP A 144 11.87 -32.66 -14.31
C ASP A 144 12.89 -31.73 -13.63
N ILE A 145 14.19 -31.94 -13.87
CA ILE A 145 15.27 -31.13 -13.32
C ILE A 145 15.25 -29.73 -13.94
N VAL A 146 14.99 -29.64 -15.24
CA VAL A 146 14.86 -28.36 -15.95
C VAL A 146 13.65 -27.57 -15.43
N ALA A 147 12.55 -28.25 -15.13
CA ALA A 147 11.40 -27.62 -14.47
C ALA A 147 11.80 -27.06 -13.09
N ASP A 148 12.43 -27.85 -12.23
CA ASP A 148 12.89 -27.39 -10.91
C ASP A 148 13.83 -26.18 -11.01
N ALA A 149 14.76 -26.19 -11.97
CA ALA A 149 15.68 -25.08 -12.20
C ALA A 149 14.96 -23.79 -12.63
N ARG A 150 13.98 -23.89 -13.54
CA ARG A 150 13.17 -22.73 -13.98
C ARG A 150 12.26 -22.21 -12.87
N LEU A 151 11.71 -23.10 -12.04
CA LEU A 151 10.91 -22.71 -10.88
C LEU A 151 11.75 -21.94 -9.85
N GLN A 152 12.96 -22.41 -9.54
CA GLN A 152 13.87 -21.70 -8.63
C GLN A 152 14.25 -20.32 -9.18
N LEU A 153 14.47 -20.22 -10.49
CA LEU A 153 14.74 -18.94 -11.14
C LEU A 153 13.56 -17.96 -11.05
N LEU A 154 12.34 -18.45 -11.31
CA LEU A 154 11.11 -17.68 -11.13
C LEU A 154 10.98 -17.15 -9.69
N GLN A 155 11.22 -18.02 -8.71
CA GLN A 155 11.17 -17.66 -7.29
C GLN A 155 12.18 -16.59 -6.93
N ASP A 156 13.42 -16.71 -7.43
CA ASP A 156 14.44 -15.69 -7.23
C ASP A 156 13.99 -14.32 -7.79
N PHE A 157 13.44 -14.26 -9.01
CA PHE A 157 12.88 -13.01 -9.56
C PHE A 157 11.71 -12.46 -8.75
N PHE A 158 10.84 -13.33 -8.23
CA PHE A 158 9.73 -12.94 -7.39
C PHE A 158 10.22 -12.33 -6.06
N MET A 159 11.25 -12.93 -5.46
CA MET A 159 11.86 -12.47 -4.20
C MET A 159 12.66 -11.18 -4.38
N THR A 160 13.40 -11.02 -5.49
CA THR A 160 14.14 -9.79 -5.79
C THR A 160 13.24 -8.65 -6.28
N GLY A 161 11.94 -8.89 -6.47
CA GLY A 161 10.97 -7.87 -6.89
C GLY A 161 10.98 -7.56 -8.39
N GLU A 162 11.61 -8.40 -9.21
CA GLU A 162 11.69 -8.24 -10.67
C GLU A 162 10.38 -8.71 -11.36
N VAL A 163 9.27 -8.02 -11.07
CA VAL A 163 7.88 -8.41 -11.42
C VAL A 163 7.70 -8.84 -12.88
N GLN A 164 8.27 -8.10 -13.84
CA GLN A 164 8.13 -8.45 -15.26
C GLN A 164 8.87 -9.74 -15.63
N ARG A 165 10.10 -9.94 -15.13
CA ARG A 165 10.87 -11.16 -15.37
C ARG A 165 10.21 -12.36 -14.71
N ALA A 166 9.66 -12.17 -13.51
CA ALA A 166 8.88 -13.20 -12.83
C ALA A 166 7.65 -13.59 -13.67
N PHE A 167 6.91 -12.63 -14.22
CA PHE A 167 5.74 -12.93 -15.05
C PHE A 167 6.12 -13.69 -16.34
N GLN A 168 7.17 -13.25 -17.04
CA GLN A 168 7.68 -13.92 -18.24
C GLN A 168 8.18 -15.34 -17.95
N ALA A 169 8.93 -15.52 -16.86
CA ALA A 169 9.41 -16.83 -16.44
C ALA A 169 8.25 -17.76 -16.05
N ALA A 170 7.20 -17.24 -15.42
CA ALA A 170 6.00 -18.01 -15.10
C ALA A 170 5.26 -18.45 -16.37
N ASP A 171 5.07 -17.56 -17.35
CA ASP A 171 4.42 -17.91 -18.63
C ASP A 171 5.24 -18.92 -19.43
N ALA A 172 6.56 -18.72 -19.53
CA ALA A 172 7.46 -19.66 -20.21
C ALA A 172 7.44 -21.06 -19.55
N PHE A 173 7.41 -21.11 -18.21
CA PHE A 173 7.27 -22.37 -17.50
C PHE A 173 5.93 -23.05 -17.80
N LEU A 174 4.81 -22.32 -17.69
CA LEU A 174 3.48 -22.88 -17.86
C LEU A 174 3.20 -23.33 -19.30
N ASN A 175 3.87 -22.75 -20.30
CA ASN A 175 3.79 -23.23 -21.68
C ASN A 175 4.49 -24.58 -21.88
N ASP A 176 5.67 -24.77 -21.28
CA ASP A 176 6.50 -25.98 -21.49
C ASP A 176 6.13 -27.13 -20.52
N PHE A 177 5.56 -26.81 -19.35
CA PHE A 177 5.35 -27.75 -18.24
C PHE A 177 3.92 -27.73 -17.67
N SER A 178 2.91 -27.40 -18.48
CA SER A 178 1.53 -27.19 -18.01
C SER A 178 0.91 -28.34 -17.18
N ASP A 179 1.43 -29.56 -17.32
CA ASP A 179 0.95 -30.84 -16.80
C ASP A 179 1.60 -31.29 -15.48
N ILE A 180 2.77 -30.75 -15.12
CA ILE A 180 3.51 -31.24 -13.94
C ILE A 180 3.02 -30.60 -12.63
N LEU A 181 3.20 -31.29 -11.50
CA LEU A 181 2.75 -30.81 -10.17
C LEU A 181 3.34 -29.44 -9.80
N ALA A 182 4.58 -29.16 -10.21
CA ALA A 182 5.24 -27.87 -9.99
C ALA A 182 4.48 -26.68 -10.62
N SER A 183 3.63 -26.91 -11.62
CA SER A 183 2.76 -25.87 -12.20
C SER A 183 1.78 -25.28 -11.19
N ALA A 184 1.34 -26.04 -10.19
CA ALA A 184 0.50 -25.51 -9.10
C ALA A 184 1.18 -24.33 -8.39
N ARG A 185 2.49 -24.45 -8.15
CA ARG A 185 3.31 -23.43 -7.49
C ARG A 185 3.53 -22.20 -8.38
N VAL A 186 3.73 -22.41 -9.67
CA VAL A 186 3.86 -21.31 -10.63
C VAL A 186 2.57 -20.52 -10.78
N TRP A 187 1.42 -21.20 -10.84
CA TRP A 187 0.11 -20.54 -10.83
C TRP A 187 -0.13 -19.75 -9.54
N LEU A 188 0.29 -20.27 -8.38
CA LEU A 188 0.20 -19.54 -7.11
C LEU A 188 1.09 -18.29 -7.10
N ILE A 189 2.34 -18.38 -7.55
CA ILE A 189 3.24 -17.22 -7.70
C ILE A 189 2.60 -16.19 -8.66
N LYS A 190 1.98 -16.66 -9.76
CA LYS A 190 1.26 -15.80 -10.70
C LYS A 190 0.04 -15.11 -10.04
N ALA A 191 -0.72 -15.82 -9.21
CA ALA A 191 -1.80 -15.24 -8.41
C ALA A 191 -1.29 -14.16 -7.44
N GLU A 192 -0.16 -14.40 -6.77
CA GLU A 192 0.47 -13.41 -5.89
C GLU A 192 1.01 -12.19 -6.65
N LEU A 193 1.59 -12.40 -7.84
CA LEU A 193 1.97 -11.32 -8.74
C LEU A 193 0.73 -10.49 -9.10
N HIS A 194 -0.37 -11.13 -9.52
CA HIS A 194 -1.65 -10.45 -9.79
C HIS A 194 -2.19 -9.70 -8.56
N ARG A 195 -2.09 -10.26 -7.36
CA ARG A 195 -2.48 -9.59 -6.11
C ARG A 195 -1.61 -8.37 -5.81
N LYS A 196 -0.28 -8.49 -5.88
CA LYS A 196 0.66 -7.36 -5.75
C LYS A 196 0.37 -6.28 -6.78
N MET A 197 -0.18 -6.68 -7.92
CA MET A 197 -0.62 -5.81 -8.99
C MET A 197 -2.03 -5.23 -8.80
N GLY A 198 -2.75 -5.56 -7.71
CA GLY A 198 -4.13 -5.14 -7.47
C GLY A 198 -5.17 -5.76 -8.43
N GLN A 199 -4.78 -6.78 -9.20
CA GLN A 199 -5.62 -7.47 -10.17
C GLN A 199 -6.38 -8.63 -9.51
N TYR A 200 -7.22 -8.31 -8.53
CA TYR A 200 -7.76 -9.33 -7.64
C TYR A 200 -8.59 -10.41 -8.35
N ARG A 201 -9.33 -10.07 -9.42
CA ARG A 201 -10.05 -11.07 -10.23
C ARG A 201 -9.13 -12.01 -11.01
N HIS A 202 -8.03 -11.52 -11.58
CA HIS A 202 -7.04 -12.37 -12.26
C HIS A 202 -6.26 -13.23 -11.25
N ALA A 203 -6.01 -12.69 -10.06
CA ALA A 203 -5.45 -13.44 -8.96
C ALA A 203 -6.40 -14.56 -8.51
N LEU A 204 -7.71 -14.28 -8.42
CA LEU A 204 -8.75 -15.28 -8.11
C LEU A 204 -8.83 -16.37 -9.19
N THR A 205 -8.83 -16.02 -10.47
CA THR A 205 -8.87 -17.04 -11.55
C THR A 205 -7.62 -17.93 -11.54
N ALA A 206 -6.45 -17.36 -11.24
CA ALA A 206 -5.24 -18.15 -11.03
C ALA A 206 -5.38 -19.09 -9.80
N CYS A 207 -5.91 -18.59 -8.68
CA CYS A 207 -6.18 -19.42 -7.49
C CYS A 207 -7.19 -20.54 -7.78
N GLU A 208 -8.26 -20.26 -8.50
CA GLU A 208 -9.24 -21.27 -8.94
C GLU A 208 -8.60 -22.31 -9.86
N THR A 209 -7.69 -21.88 -10.74
CA THR A 209 -6.97 -22.79 -11.63
C THR A 209 -6.12 -23.78 -10.83
N VAL A 210 -5.41 -23.31 -9.80
CA VAL A 210 -4.68 -24.19 -8.86
C VAL A 210 -5.64 -25.19 -8.21
N ARG A 211 -6.73 -24.70 -7.64
CA ARG A 211 -7.69 -25.52 -6.90
C ARG A 211 -8.42 -26.55 -7.77
N LYS A 212 -8.73 -26.22 -9.02
CA LYS A 212 -9.42 -27.10 -9.97
C LYS A 212 -8.49 -28.13 -10.60
N LYS A 213 -7.29 -27.72 -11.03
CA LYS A 213 -6.33 -28.60 -11.74
C LYS A 213 -5.44 -29.40 -10.80
N PHE A 214 -5.14 -28.89 -9.61
CA PHE A 214 -4.22 -29.50 -8.65
C PHE A 214 -4.83 -29.60 -7.25
N PRO A 215 -6.02 -30.23 -7.10
CA PRO A 215 -6.81 -30.17 -5.85
C PRO A 215 -6.08 -30.75 -4.63
N THR A 216 -5.22 -31.75 -4.81
CA THR A 216 -4.48 -32.46 -3.75
C THR A 216 -3.11 -31.83 -3.43
N SER A 217 -2.68 -30.81 -4.17
CA SER A 217 -1.40 -30.11 -3.94
C SER A 217 -1.43 -29.27 -2.65
N PRO A 218 -0.30 -29.12 -1.92
CA PRO A 218 -0.19 -28.16 -0.82
C PRO A 218 -0.51 -26.71 -1.25
N GLU A 219 -0.19 -26.37 -2.49
CA GLU A 219 -0.49 -25.08 -3.12
C GLU A 219 -1.99 -24.81 -3.27
N SER A 220 -2.83 -25.84 -3.37
CA SER A 220 -4.30 -25.72 -3.44
C SER A 220 -4.86 -25.04 -2.20
N THR A 221 -4.38 -25.42 -1.01
CA THR A 221 -4.78 -24.80 0.25
C THR A 221 -4.31 -23.35 0.33
N ARG A 222 -3.05 -23.08 -0.06
CA ARG A 222 -2.52 -21.70 -0.11
C ARG A 222 -3.30 -20.83 -1.09
N ALA A 223 -3.66 -21.37 -2.24
CA ALA A 223 -4.51 -20.70 -3.23
C ALA A 223 -5.91 -20.40 -2.66
N ALA A 224 -6.46 -21.26 -1.80
CA ALA A 224 -7.74 -21.01 -1.15
C ALA A 224 -7.65 -19.89 -0.10
N PHE A 225 -6.57 -19.82 0.70
CA PHE A 225 -6.32 -18.69 1.59
C PHE A 225 -6.15 -17.38 0.84
N LEU A 226 -5.32 -17.40 -0.21
CA LEU A 226 -5.12 -16.26 -1.08
C LEU A 226 -6.45 -15.85 -1.73
N ALA A 227 -7.30 -16.80 -2.15
CA ALA A 227 -8.62 -16.49 -2.67
C ALA A 227 -9.53 -15.84 -1.63
N ALA A 228 -9.54 -16.31 -0.37
CA ALA A 228 -10.29 -15.65 0.71
C ALA A 228 -9.80 -14.21 0.94
N GLU A 229 -8.48 -13.98 1.01
CA GLU A 229 -7.89 -12.64 1.09
C GLU A 229 -8.33 -11.74 -0.07
N LEU A 230 -8.36 -12.31 -1.28
CA LEU A 230 -8.74 -11.61 -2.50
C LEU A 230 -10.24 -11.27 -2.54
N HIS A 231 -11.13 -12.21 -2.19
CA HIS A 231 -12.57 -11.95 -2.08
C HIS A 231 -12.84 -10.86 -1.04
N PHE A 232 -12.12 -10.88 0.09
CA PHE A 232 -12.23 -9.84 1.11
C PHE A 232 -11.79 -8.49 0.57
N ALA A 233 -10.64 -8.44 -0.12
CA ALA A 233 -10.13 -7.22 -0.75
C ALA A 233 -11.02 -6.67 -1.88
N ILE A 234 -11.89 -7.51 -2.46
CA ILE A 234 -12.90 -7.11 -3.45
C ILE A 234 -14.21 -6.65 -2.75
N GLY A 235 -14.37 -6.90 -1.45
CA GLY A 235 -15.60 -6.63 -0.71
C GLY A 235 -16.65 -7.73 -0.84
N GLU A 236 -16.29 -8.89 -1.40
CA GLU A 236 -17.13 -10.09 -1.47
C GLU A 236 -17.04 -10.86 -0.15
N THR A 237 -17.53 -10.24 0.92
CA THR A 237 -17.45 -10.78 2.29
C THR A 237 -18.13 -12.15 2.40
N ALA A 238 -19.29 -12.33 1.77
CA ALA A 238 -19.98 -13.63 1.74
C ALA A 238 -19.11 -14.75 1.12
N GLN A 239 -18.38 -14.47 0.05
CA GLN A 239 -17.49 -15.45 -0.59
C GLN A 239 -16.23 -15.69 0.24
N THR A 240 -15.71 -14.64 0.89
CA THR A 240 -14.61 -14.74 1.86
C THR A 240 -14.97 -15.74 2.95
N TYR A 241 -16.13 -15.56 3.59
CA TYR A 241 -16.59 -16.46 4.65
C TYR A 241 -16.84 -17.87 4.13
N ALA A 242 -17.48 -18.02 2.97
CA ALA A 242 -17.73 -19.33 2.39
C ALA A 242 -16.43 -20.12 2.10
N VAL A 243 -15.36 -19.44 1.64
CA VAL A 243 -14.06 -20.09 1.42
C VAL A 243 -13.40 -20.46 2.75
N LEU A 244 -13.40 -19.55 3.73
CA LEU A 244 -12.79 -19.80 5.03
C LEU A 244 -13.52 -20.86 5.84
N GLU A 245 -14.85 -20.96 5.75
CA GLU A 245 -15.63 -22.01 6.41
C GLU A 245 -15.31 -23.39 5.85
N LYS A 246 -15.18 -23.49 4.53
CA LYS A 246 -14.74 -24.74 3.89
C LYS A 246 -13.33 -25.15 4.32
N LEU A 247 -12.43 -24.17 4.51
CA LEU A 247 -11.07 -24.45 5.00
C LEU A 247 -11.04 -24.79 6.49
N ALA A 248 -11.89 -24.16 7.29
CA ALA A 248 -12.04 -24.45 8.72
C ALA A 248 -12.62 -25.84 8.99
N ALA A 249 -13.43 -26.37 8.06
CA ALA A 249 -13.97 -27.73 8.12
C ALA A 249 -13.02 -28.81 7.56
N ALA A 250 -11.80 -28.45 7.16
CA ALA A 250 -10.83 -29.42 6.65
C ALA A 250 -10.30 -30.33 7.77
N LYS A 251 -10.01 -31.61 7.46
CA LYS A 251 -9.45 -32.60 8.41
C LYS A 251 -8.06 -32.25 8.97
N ASN A 252 -7.42 -31.17 8.52
CA ASN A 252 -6.07 -30.78 8.93
C ASN A 252 -6.13 -29.60 9.91
N ASP A 253 -5.75 -29.86 11.16
CA ASP A 253 -5.86 -28.91 12.27
C ASP A 253 -5.09 -27.60 12.05
N SER A 254 -3.93 -27.66 11.38
CA SER A 254 -3.12 -26.46 11.08
C SER A 254 -3.81 -25.55 10.05
N ILE A 255 -4.43 -26.15 9.02
CA ILE A 255 -5.18 -25.42 7.99
C ILE A 255 -6.45 -24.83 8.60
N ALA A 256 -7.16 -25.63 9.40
CA ALA A 256 -8.36 -25.18 10.09
C ALA A 256 -8.05 -24.00 11.02
N ALA A 257 -6.99 -24.09 11.84
CA ALA A 257 -6.56 -23.01 12.73
C ALA A 257 -6.21 -21.72 11.97
N LEU A 258 -5.46 -21.82 10.86
CA LEU A 258 -5.13 -20.65 10.04
C LEU A 258 -6.39 -20.02 9.40
N ALA A 259 -7.35 -20.82 8.95
CA ALA A 259 -8.62 -20.33 8.41
C ALA A 259 -9.46 -19.60 9.44
N LEU A 260 -9.51 -20.12 10.67
CA LEU A 260 -10.17 -19.46 11.78
C LEU A 260 -9.47 -18.13 12.12
N LEU A 261 -8.14 -18.06 12.09
CA LEU A 261 -7.39 -16.81 12.31
C LEU A 261 -7.71 -15.74 11.26
N HIS A 262 -7.69 -16.11 9.98
CA HIS A 262 -8.06 -15.19 8.90
C HIS A 262 -9.53 -14.75 9.05
N LYS A 263 -10.44 -15.68 9.38
CA LYS A 263 -11.87 -15.38 9.61
C LYS A 263 -12.05 -14.37 10.75
N SER A 264 -11.39 -14.57 11.89
CA SER A 264 -11.46 -13.66 13.03
C SER A 264 -10.86 -12.29 12.73
N ARG A 265 -9.75 -12.21 11.99
CA ARG A 265 -9.16 -10.93 11.57
C ARG A 265 -10.15 -10.13 10.72
N TYR A 266 -10.82 -10.77 9.76
CA TYR A 266 -11.81 -10.09 8.93
C TYR A 266 -13.03 -9.63 9.73
N LEU A 267 -13.51 -10.43 10.68
CA LEU A 267 -14.63 -10.05 11.55
C LEU A 267 -14.29 -8.84 12.43
N ILE A 268 -13.06 -8.78 12.98
CA ILE A 268 -12.55 -7.61 13.71
C ILE A 268 -12.50 -6.37 12.80
N GLU A 269 -11.98 -6.51 11.58
CA GLU A 269 -11.91 -5.40 10.63
C GLU A 269 -13.30 -4.87 10.25
N THR A 270 -14.33 -5.73 10.24
CA THR A 270 -15.74 -5.35 10.05
C THR A 270 -16.43 -4.87 11.33
N GLY A 271 -15.76 -4.93 12.49
CA GLY A 271 -16.28 -4.50 13.79
C GLY A 271 -17.22 -5.50 14.48
N ASP A 272 -17.37 -6.72 13.97
CA ASP A 272 -18.19 -7.77 14.58
C ASP A 272 -17.33 -8.64 15.51
N TYR A 273 -17.05 -8.09 16.70
CA TYR A 273 -16.21 -8.74 17.70
C TYR A 273 -16.85 -10.01 18.28
N ASP A 274 -18.19 -10.06 18.38
CA ASP A 274 -18.92 -11.21 18.91
C ASP A 274 -18.86 -12.42 17.98
N ALA A 275 -19.00 -12.19 16.67
CA ALA A 275 -18.75 -13.24 15.70
C ALA A 275 -17.27 -13.66 15.70
N ALA A 276 -16.33 -12.70 15.80
CA ALA A 276 -14.89 -13.00 15.87
C ALA A 276 -14.52 -13.87 17.09
N ALA A 277 -15.19 -13.68 18.24
CA ALA A 277 -14.99 -14.51 19.43
C ALA A 277 -15.53 -15.92 19.24
N ARG A 278 -16.73 -16.08 18.67
CA ARG A 278 -17.35 -17.38 18.39
C ARG A 278 -16.52 -18.27 17.48
N VAL A 279 -15.70 -17.69 16.60
CA VAL A 279 -14.76 -18.45 15.74
C VAL A 279 -13.78 -19.29 16.57
N PHE A 280 -13.45 -18.86 17.79
CA PHE A 280 -12.55 -19.58 18.69
C PHE A 280 -13.26 -20.46 19.72
N GLU A 281 -14.60 -20.45 19.75
CA GLU A 281 -15.42 -21.27 20.64
C GLU A 281 -15.67 -22.64 19.96
N GLY A 282 -15.16 -23.74 20.53
CA GLY A 282 -15.40 -25.11 20.06
C GLY A 282 -14.37 -25.73 19.11
N SER A 283 -13.25 -25.07 18.83
CA SER A 283 -12.17 -25.60 17.98
C SER A 283 -10.89 -25.87 18.80
N ALA A 284 -10.17 -26.95 18.50
CA ALA A 284 -8.87 -27.31 19.08
C ALA A 284 -7.72 -26.34 18.69
N VAL A 285 -8.02 -25.04 18.60
CA VAL A 285 -7.10 -23.93 18.26
C VAL A 285 -6.36 -23.46 19.52
N ALA A 286 -6.26 -24.30 20.55
CA ALA A 286 -5.52 -24.01 21.77
C ALA A 286 -4.00 -24.03 21.52
N ASP A 287 -3.52 -24.81 20.53
CA ASP A 287 -2.09 -25.12 20.39
C ASP A 287 -1.38 -24.46 19.20
N LEU A 288 -2.06 -23.63 18.40
CA LEU A 288 -1.52 -23.20 17.10
C LEU A 288 -1.44 -21.67 16.97
N ALA A 289 -0.21 -21.18 17.15
CA ALA A 289 0.37 -19.88 16.82
C ALA A 289 0.29 -18.74 17.89
N PRO A 290 1.45 -18.15 18.26
CA PRO A 290 1.55 -16.89 19.02
C PRO A 290 0.57 -15.78 18.62
N ASP A 291 0.37 -15.60 17.31
CA ASP A 291 -0.52 -14.57 16.76
C ASP A 291 -1.99 -14.81 17.12
N ALA A 292 -2.40 -16.06 17.34
CA ALA A 292 -3.74 -16.43 17.74
C ALA A 292 -4.05 -15.97 19.16
N LEU A 293 -3.11 -16.18 20.10
CA LEU A 293 -3.25 -15.77 21.50
C LEU A 293 -3.37 -14.25 21.60
N LEU A 294 -2.52 -13.50 20.89
CA LEU A 294 -2.59 -12.04 20.87
C LEU A 294 -3.91 -11.53 20.28
N LEU A 295 -4.43 -12.19 19.23
CA LEU A 295 -5.69 -11.82 18.61
C LEU A 295 -6.89 -12.13 19.52
N LYS A 296 -6.92 -13.33 20.14
CA LYS A 296 -7.92 -13.72 21.14
C LYS A 296 -7.93 -12.72 22.30
N ALA A 297 -6.75 -12.34 22.80
CA ALA A 297 -6.60 -11.36 23.87
C ALA A 297 -7.23 -10.01 23.50
N ARG A 298 -6.96 -9.53 22.28
CA ARG A 298 -7.53 -8.26 21.76
C ARG A 298 -9.04 -8.33 21.58
N ILE A 299 -9.59 -9.43 21.03
CA ILE A 299 -11.04 -9.62 20.88
C ILE A 299 -11.71 -9.65 22.25
N ALA A 300 -11.18 -10.45 23.17
CA ALA A 300 -11.68 -10.56 24.53
C ALA A 300 -11.67 -9.20 25.24
N SER A 301 -10.59 -8.43 25.09
CA SER A 301 -10.48 -7.07 25.60
C SER A 301 -11.52 -6.12 24.99
N ALA A 302 -11.79 -6.23 23.69
CA ALA A 302 -12.79 -5.41 22.99
C ALA A 302 -14.24 -5.75 23.41
N LEU A 303 -14.51 -7.02 23.70
CA LEU A 303 -15.81 -7.52 24.17
C LEU A 303 -16.05 -7.33 25.68
N GLY A 304 -15.09 -6.74 26.39
CA GLY A 304 -15.18 -6.60 27.86
C GLY A 304 -14.93 -7.90 28.63
N ARG A 305 -14.51 -8.99 27.97
CA ARG A 305 -14.14 -10.27 28.60
C ARG A 305 -12.71 -10.18 29.16
N HIS A 306 -12.52 -9.36 30.18
CA HIS A 306 -11.20 -8.95 30.65
C HIS A 306 -10.39 -10.07 31.32
N GLU A 307 -11.04 -11.05 31.95
CA GLU A 307 -10.40 -12.23 32.54
C GLU A 307 -9.66 -13.05 31.47
N THR A 308 -10.37 -13.37 30.39
CA THR A 308 -9.83 -14.15 29.27
C THR A 308 -8.83 -13.33 28.46
N ALA A 309 -9.01 -12.01 28.37
CA ALA A 309 -8.03 -11.12 27.76
C ALA A 309 -6.69 -11.16 28.50
N LEU A 310 -6.71 -11.03 29.84
CA LEU A 310 -5.52 -11.08 30.67
C LEU A 310 -4.80 -12.43 30.57
N GLN A 311 -5.53 -13.54 30.62
CA GLN A 311 -4.95 -14.89 30.47
C GLN A 311 -4.23 -15.04 29.12
N ASN A 312 -4.86 -14.61 28.02
CA ASN A 312 -4.27 -14.73 26.69
C ASN A 312 -3.06 -13.79 26.49
N TYR A 313 -3.09 -12.55 27.03
CA TYR A 313 -1.93 -11.65 26.93
C TYR A 313 -0.74 -12.14 27.76
N THR A 314 -0.98 -12.63 28.97
CA THR A 314 0.08 -13.14 29.86
C THR A 314 0.71 -14.40 29.29
N GLU A 315 -0.10 -15.30 28.73
CA GLU A 315 0.41 -16.50 28.05
C GLU A 315 1.22 -16.15 26.79
N TRP A 316 0.77 -15.15 26.02
CA TRP A 316 1.54 -14.65 24.87
C TRP A 316 2.89 -14.05 25.28
N LEU A 317 2.92 -13.25 26.35
CA LEU A 317 4.15 -12.65 26.88
C LEU A 317 5.14 -13.70 27.39
N ARG A 318 4.65 -14.84 27.89
CA ARG A 318 5.45 -15.96 28.42
C ARG A 318 6.05 -16.83 27.31
N THR A 319 5.26 -17.10 26.26
CA THR A 319 5.58 -18.15 25.27
C THR A 319 6.32 -17.65 24.03
N VAL A 320 6.43 -16.33 23.80
CA VAL A 320 6.86 -15.77 22.50
C VAL A 320 8.09 -14.84 22.60
N PRO A 321 9.32 -15.36 22.47
CA PRO A 321 10.54 -14.56 22.21
C PRO A 321 11.02 -14.73 20.73
N PRO A 322 11.35 -13.69 19.92
CA PRO A 322 11.69 -12.29 20.22
C PRO A 322 10.72 -11.29 19.54
N ALA A 323 9.69 -10.81 20.25
CA ALA A 323 8.83 -9.73 19.74
C ALA A 323 9.48 -8.33 19.92
N PRO A 324 9.24 -7.35 19.02
CA PRO A 324 9.73 -5.97 19.17
C PRO A 324 9.28 -5.33 20.49
N ASP A 325 10.14 -4.53 21.11
CA ASP A 325 9.88 -3.90 22.42
C ASP A 325 8.57 -3.10 22.46
N SER A 326 8.21 -2.45 21.34
CA SER A 326 6.96 -1.71 21.20
C SER A 326 5.71 -2.60 21.30
N LEU A 327 5.78 -3.83 20.76
CA LEU A 327 4.67 -4.77 20.79
C LEU A 327 4.50 -5.37 22.19
N ARG A 328 5.61 -5.64 22.90
CA ARG A 328 5.57 -6.07 24.30
C ARG A 328 5.04 -4.99 25.23
N ALA A 329 5.51 -3.74 25.08
CA ALA A 329 5.00 -2.60 25.84
C ALA A 329 3.48 -2.45 25.69
N GLN A 330 2.94 -2.61 24.47
CA GLN A 330 1.51 -2.60 24.23
C GLN A 330 0.79 -3.78 24.90
N ALA A 331 1.35 -4.99 24.86
CA ALA A 331 0.78 -6.16 25.52
C ALA A 331 0.78 -6.03 27.05
N TRP A 332 1.84 -5.50 27.67
CA TRP A 332 1.87 -5.21 29.11
C TRP A 332 0.83 -4.15 29.49
N LEU A 333 0.72 -3.06 28.74
CA LEU A 333 -0.29 -2.02 29.00
C LEU A 333 -1.72 -2.55 28.82
N ALA A 334 -1.97 -3.39 27.80
CA ALA A 334 -3.27 -4.04 27.60
C ALA A 334 -3.59 -5.05 28.72
N SER A 335 -2.58 -5.80 29.19
CA SER A 335 -2.69 -6.72 30.32
C SER A 335 -3.01 -5.97 31.60
N ALA A 336 -2.27 -4.89 31.88
CA ALA A 336 -2.52 -4.03 33.02
C ALA A 336 -3.95 -3.49 32.98
N TRP A 337 -4.39 -2.94 31.83
CA TRP A 337 -5.75 -2.44 31.68
C TRP A 337 -6.82 -3.51 31.90
N SER A 338 -6.64 -4.71 31.34
CA SER A 338 -7.56 -5.84 31.53
C SER A 338 -7.62 -6.29 32.99
N ALA A 339 -6.46 -6.40 33.65
CA ALA A 339 -6.36 -6.71 35.08
C ALA A 339 -7.11 -5.69 35.95
N LEU A 340 -7.10 -4.40 35.58
CA LEU A 340 -7.87 -3.37 36.28
C LEU A 340 -9.38 -3.54 36.14
N GLN A 341 -9.87 -3.93 34.97
CA GLN A 341 -11.31 -4.11 34.76
C GLN A 341 -11.87 -5.30 35.55
N ILE A 342 -11.04 -6.30 35.86
CA ILE A 342 -11.41 -7.45 36.73
C ILE A 342 -11.05 -7.24 38.21
N GLY A 343 -10.59 -6.04 38.60
CA GLY A 343 -10.25 -5.72 40.00
C GLY A 343 -8.93 -6.31 40.52
N ARG A 344 -8.07 -6.88 39.66
CA ARG A 344 -6.75 -7.41 40.04
C ARG A 344 -5.68 -6.31 40.04
N THR A 345 -5.74 -5.45 41.05
CA THR A 345 -4.90 -4.25 41.16
C THR A 345 -3.41 -4.55 41.21
N GLU A 346 -2.97 -5.53 42.01
CA GLU A 346 -1.54 -5.88 42.15
C GLU A 346 -0.95 -6.44 40.85
N THR A 347 -1.70 -7.30 40.15
CA THR A 347 -1.29 -7.80 38.84
C THR A 347 -1.13 -6.66 37.84
N ALA A 348 -2.05 -5.68 37.85
CA ALA A 348 -1.94 -4.53 36.98
C ALA A 348 -0.69 -3.69 37.27
N LEU A 349 -0.37 -3.45 38.55
CA LEU A 349 0.84 -2.72 38.94
C LEU A 349 2.12 -3.43 38.49
N SER A 350 2.21 -4.74 38.71
CA SER A 350 3.36 -5.55 38.24
C SER A 350 3.56 -5.50 36.72
N MET A 351 2.46 -5.51 35.95
CA MET A 351 2.54 -5.34 34.49
C MET A 351 3.04 -3.94 34.09
N LEU A 352 2.69 -2.90 34.85
CA LEU A 352 3.16 -1.54 34.62
C LEU A 352 4.65 -1.38 34.99
N ASP A 353 5.13 -2.05 36.04
CA ASP A 353 6.56 -2.08 36.38
C ASP A 353 7.40 -2.68 35.25
N SER A 354 6.86 -3.71 34.59
CA SER A 354 7.48 -4.34 33.42
C SER A 354 7.63 -3.37 32.24
N VAL A 355 6.72 -2.40 32.08
CA VAL A 355 6.82 -1.35 31.05
C VAL A 355 7.97 -0.41 31.36
N ASP A 356 8.14 0.03 32.61
CA ASP A 356 9.21 0.96 32.97
C ASP A 356 10.61 0.34 32.82
N ALA A 357 10.75 -0.92 33.23
CA ALA A 357 12.01 -1.66 33.16
C ALA A 357 12.46 -1.92 31.70
N ASN A 358 11.52 -2.10 30.77
CA ASN A 358 11.82 -2.61 29.42
C ASN A 358 11.46 -1.67 28.26
N ALA A 359 10.73 -0.58 28.49
CA ALA A 359 10.35 0.36 27.42
C ALA A 359 11.29 1.58 27.37
N ALA A 360 12.03 1.74 26.26
CA ALA A 360 12.93 2.87 26.05
C ALA A 360 12.23 4.20 25.70
N ARG A 361 10.94 4.17 25.32
CA ARG A 361 10.25 5.35 24.78
C ARG A 361 9.41 6.09 25.85
N PRO A 362 9.52 7.43 25.95
CA PRO A 362 8.74 8.24 26.90
C PRO A 362 7.22 8.11 26.78
N GLU A 363 6.70 7.80 25.58
CA GLU A 363 5.27 7.66 25.30
C GLU A 363 4.60 6.52 26.11
N TRP A 364 5.30 5.38 26.27
CA TRP A 364 4.77 4.24 27.02
C TRP A 364 4.85 4.44 28.53
N ARG A 365 5.93 5.08 29.00
CA ARG A 365 6.10 5.46 30.42
C ARG A 365 5.02 6.46 30.87
N ALA A 366 4.71 7.45 30.03
CA ALA A 366 3.63 8.40 30.28
C ALA A 366 2.27 7.69 30.44
N GLN A 367 1.96 6.71 29.60
CA GLN A 367 0.72 5.92 29.73
C GLN A 367 0.71 5.06 31.00
N ALA A 368 1.84 4.45 31.36
CA ALA A 368 1.95 3.66 32.58
C ALA A 368 1.73 4.52 33.84
N LEU A 369 2.32 5.72 33.87
CA LEU A 369 2.15 6.67 34.98
C LEU A 369 0.69 7.10 35.15
N LEU A 370 -0.03 7.40 34.06
CA LEU A 370 -1.46 7.73 34.11
C LEU A 370 -2.32 6.57 34.63
N LEU A 371 -2.01 5.33 34.22
CA LEU A 371 -2.71 4.15 34.72
C LEU A 371 -2.47 3.97 36.22
N ARG A 372 -1.23 4.14 36.71
CA ARG A 372 -0.92 4.12 38.15
C ARG A 372 -1.68 5.19 38.93
N ALA A 373 -1.71 6.42 38.44
CA ALA A 373 -2.44 7.51 39.08
C ALA A 373 -3.94 7.20 39.19
N ARG A 374 -4.52 6.59 38.14
CA ARG A 374 -5.91 6.14 38.14
C ARG A 374 -6.17 4.99 39.13
N ILE A 375 -5.25 4.04 39.23
CA ILE A 375 -5.31 2.94 40.20
C ILE A 375 -5.37 3.49 41.62
N ALA A 376 -4.43 4.38 41.96
CA ALA A 376 -4.38 5.02 43.27
C ALA A 376 -5.70 5.74 43.60
N MET A 377 -6.25 6.49 42.63
CA MET A 377 -7.47 7.30 42.84
C MET A 377 -8.73 6.46 43.02
N ARG A 378 -8.90 5.41 42.20
CA ARG A 378 -10.18 4.70 42.05
C ARG A 378 -10.23 3.36 42.76
N LEU A 379 -9.12 2.63 42.86
CA LEU A 379 -9.08 1.26 43.36
C LEU A 379 -8.45 1.15 44.74
N GLN A 380 -7.37 1.90 44.99
CA GLN A 380 -6.71 1.91 46.30
C GLN A 380 -7.31 2.93 47.29
N ASP A 381 -8.23 3.77 46.81
CA ASP A 381 -8.81 4.89 47.56
C ASP A 381 -7.76 5.79 48.25
N ASP A 382 -6.61 5.96 47.61
CA ASP A 382 -5.49 6.79 48.08
C ASP A 382 -5.39 8.05 47.21
N PRO A 383 -6.27 9.05 47.45
CA PRO A 383 -6.26 10.30 46.70
C PRO A 383 -4.96 11.08 46.91
N ALA A 384 -4.26 10.93 48.05
CA ALA A 384 -3.00 11.62 48.30
C ALA A 384 -1.89 11.11 47.36
N ARG A 385 -1.75 9.79 47.21
CA ARG A 385 -0.82 9.20 46.23
C ARG A 385 -1.23 9.53 44.80
N ALA A 386 -2.53 9.48 44.48
CA ALA A 386 -3.02 9.82 43.15
C ALA A 386 -2.72 11.27 42.77
N ILE A 387 -2.92 12.22 43.69
CA ILE A 387 -2.57 13.64 43.53
C ILE A 387 -1.09 13.77 43.18
N ARG A 388 -0.18 13.10 43.92
CA ARG A 388 1.27 13.13 43.62
C ARG A 388 1.59 12.61 42.22
N LEU A 389 0.98 11.49 41.81
CA LEU A 389 1.23 10.89 40.50
C LEU A 389 0.66 11.74 39.35
N TYR A 390 -0.51 12.35 39.53
CA TYR A 390 -1.07 13.28 38.54
C TYR A 390 -0.29 14.59 38.47
N ASP A 391 0.18 15.13 39.60
CA ASP A 391 1.04 16.32 39.65
C ASP A 391 2.42 16.06 39.01
N ASP A 392 3.03 14.90 39.26
CA ASP A 392 4.24 14.48 38.55
C ASP A 392 3.99 14.38 37.04
N PHE A 393 2.87 13.76 36.64
CA PHE A 393 2.51 13.67 35.23
C PHE A 393 2.34 15.05 34.59
N THR A 394 1.64 16.00 35.22
CA THR A 394 1.40 17.33 34.65
C THR A 394 2.67 18.16 34.56
N ARG A 395 3.64 17.96 35.45
CA ARG A 395 4.97 18.61 35.41
C ARG A 395 5.90 17.98 34.38
N THR A 396 6.07 16.67 34.44
CA THR A 396 7.02 15.90 33.61
C THR A 396 6.55 15.81 32.16
N TYR A 397 5.24 15.66 31.94
CA TYR A 397 4.62 15.48 30.63
C TYR A 397 3.68 16.63 30.26
N SER A 398 4.08 17.87 30.54
CA SER A 398 3.27 19.09 30.35
C SER A 398 2.75 19.33 28.91
N ARG A 399 3.42 18.76 27.89
CA ARG A 399 3.01 18.80 26.48
C ARG A 399 2.33 17.51 26.00
N HIS A 400 2.04 16.58 26.89
CA HIS A 400 1.37 15.33 26.56
C HIS A 400 -0.12 15.56 26.30
N PRO A 401 -0.73 14.97 25.26
CA PRO A 401 -2.13 15.24 24.93
C PRO A 401 -3.18 14.70 25.91
N ALA A 402 -2.77 14.16 27.05
CA ALA A 402 -3.65 13.73 28.15
C ALA A 402 -3.45 14.57 29.43
N VAL A 403 -2.68 15.66 29.35
CA VAL A 403 -2.37 16.53 30.48
C VAL A 403 -3.62 17.20 31.05
N ASP A 404 -4.60 17.52 30.20
CA ASP A 404 -5.88 18.05 30.63
C ASP A 404 -6.63 17.02 31.50
N LYS A 405 -6.69 15.76 31.06
CA LYS A 405 -7.32 14.67 31.83
C LYS A 405 -6.63 14.43 33.17
N ALA A 406 -5.30 14.52 33.22
CA ALA A 406 -4.53 14.41 34.46
C ALA A 406 -4.83 15.57 35.41
N GLN A 407 -4.84 16.81 34.91
CA GLN A 407 -5.21 18.00 35.68
C GLN A 407 -6.65 17.92 36.22
N PHE A 408 -7.59 17.41 35.41
CA PHE A 408 -8.98 17.22 35.82
C PHE A 408 -9.08 16.25 37.00
N GLU A 409 -8.43 15.08 36.91
CA GLU A 409 -8.43 14.09 37.99
C GLU A 409 -7.63 14.56 39.22
N LEU A 410 -6.61 15.40 39.04
CA LEU A 410 -5.89 16.08 40.14
C LEU A 410 -6.83 16.98 40.96
N ALA A 411 -7.62 17.84 40.30
CA ALA A 411 -8.59 18.71 40.95
C ALA A 411 -9.67 17.90 41.70
N ARG A 412 -10.14 16.82 41.07
CA ARG A 412 -11.06 15.86 41.70
C ARG A 412 -10.45 15.16 42.91
N GLY A 413 -9.15 14.86 42.88
CA GLY A 413 -8.42 14.29 44.01
C GLY A 413 -8.48 15.17 45.25
N TYR A 414 -8.21 16.47 45.12
CA TYR A 414 -8.35 17.43 46.22
C TYR A 414 -9.79 17.54 46.74
N GLN A 415 -10.78 17.47 45.84
CA GLN A 415 -12.18 17.47 46.22
C GLN A 415 -12.57 16.21 47.00
N LYS A 416 -12.00 15.05 46.65
CA LYS A 416 -12.19 13.78 47.38
C LYS A 416 -11.58 13.82 48.78
N LEU A 417 -10.47 14.55 48.95
CA LEU A 417 -9.88 14.87 50.27
C LEU A 417 -10.62 15.98 51.04
N GLN A 418 -11.75 16.48 50.52
CA GLN A 418 -12.51 17.62 51.08
C GLN A 418 -11.68 18.92 51.21
N GLN A 419 -10.54 19.01 50.51
CA GLN A 419 -9.71 20.20 50.44
C GLN A 419 -10.27 21.16 49.37
N PHE A 420 -11.52 21.60 49.56
CA PHE A 420 -12.26 22.41 48.59
C PHE A 420 -11.55 23.71 48.15
N PRO A 421 -10.77 24.41 49.00
CA PRO A 421 -9.99 25.57 48.54
C PRO A 421 -8.94 25.19 47.49
N LEU A 422 -8.21 24.09 47.69
CA LEU A 422 -7.21 23.59 46.75
C LEU A 422 -7.88 23.02 45.50
N ALA A 423 -8.96 22.25 45.66
CA ALA A 423 -9.76 21.76 44.53
C ALA A 423 -10.26 22.90 43.66
N ARG A 424 -10.74 24.00 44.27
CA ARG A 424 -11.16 25.21 43.54
C ARG A 424 -10.02 25.82 42.74
N VAL A 425 -8.83 25.96 43.33
CA VAL A 425 -7.64 26.47 42.64
C VAL A 425 -7.29 25.59 41.43
N GLU A 426 -7.35 24.27 41.60
CA GLU A 426 -7.05 23.33 40.51
C GLU A 426 -8.16 23.30 39.42
N TRP A 427 -9.43 23.52 39.78
CA TRP A 427 -10.53 23.70 38.83
C TRP A 427 -10.42 25.02 38.05
N ASP A 428 -10.11 26.13 38.74
CA ASP A 428 -9.82 27.42 38.11
C ASP A 428 -8.63 27.30 37.15
N ARG A 429 -7.56 26.59 37.57
CA ARG A 429 -6.41 26.27 36.73
C ARG A 429 -6.85 25.47 35.52
N PHE A 430 -7.64 24.42 35.68
CA PHE A 430 -8.13 23.60 34.57
C PHE A 430 -8.91 24.44 33.54
N LEU A 431 -9.87 25.25 34.00
CA LEU A 431 -10.67 26.09 33.10
C LEU A 431 -9.83 27.15 32.37
N SER A 432 -8.77 27.66 33.02
CA SER A 432 -7.88 28.64 32.40
C SER A 432 -6.91 28.04 31.36
N LEU A 433 -6.35 26.86 31.65
CA LEU A 433 -5.32 26.23 30.80
C LEU A 433 -5.92 25.32 29.73
N TYR A 434 -7.07 24.70 30.02
CA TYR A 434 -7.68 23.66 29.18
C TYR A 434 -9.05 24.00 28.57
N PRO A 435 -9.28 25.20 28.01
CA PRO A 435 -10.60 25.62 27.53
C PRO A 435 -11.13 24.87 26.30
N ALA A 436 -10.29 24.09 25.62
CA ALA A 436 -10.69 23.25 24.49
C ALA A 436 -10.90 21.77 24.88
N SER A 437 -10.82 21.43 26.17
CA SER A 437 -11.00 20.06 26.64
C SER A 437 -12.47 19.65 26.52
N GLU A 438 -12.70 18.38 26.20
CA GLU A 438 -14.05 17.79 26.21
C GLU A 438 -14.65 17.76 27.64
N LEU A 439 -13.79 17.89 28.67
CA LEU A 439 -14.17 17.93 30.08
C LEU A 439 -14.44 19.35 30.60
N TYR A 440 -14.43 20.37 29.73
CA TYR A 440 -14.59 21.78 30.15
C TYR A 440 -15.90 22.03 30.88
N ASP A 441 -17.03 21.62 30.29
CA ASP A 441 -18.34 21.83 30.90
C ASP A 441 -18.46 21.06 32.22
N ASP A 442 -17.79 19.91 32.34
CA ASP A 442 -17.76 19.12 33.57
C ASP A 442 -16.97 19.85 34.67
N ALA A 443 -15.84 20.44 34.34
CA ALA A 443 -15.04 21.23 35.27
C ALA A 443 -15.77 22.51 35.71
N VAL A 444 -16.52 23.17 34.81
CA VAL A 444 -17.39 24.30 35.18
C VAL A 444 -18.41 23.85 36.22
N ARG A 445 -19.05 22.69 36.00
CA ARG A 445 -20.02 22.13 36.96
C ARG A 445 -19.40 21.83 38.32
N GLN A 446 -18.22 21.20 38.36
CA GLN A 446 -17.54 20.88 39.63
C GLN A 446 -17.08 22.14 40.37
N ARG A 447 -16.55 23.14 39.65
CA ARG A 447 -16.20 24.44 40.23
C ARG A 447 -17.42 25.14 40.81
N GLU A 448 -18.53 25.17 40.06
CA GLU A 448 -19.78 25.78 40.52
C GLU A 448 -20.34 25.06 41.75
N LEU A 449 -20.20 23.74 41.84
CA LEU A 449 -20.58 22.99 43.04
C LEU A 449 -19.87 23.53 44.28
N ILE A 450 -18.55 23.70 44.21
CA ILE A 450 -17.76 24.28 45.30
C ILE A 450 -18.18 25.74 45.55
N LEU A 451 -18.24 26.55 44.50
CA LEU A 451 -18.55 27.98 44.59
C LEU A 451 -19.97 28.30 45.01
N LYS A 452 -20.94 27.39 44.95
CA LYS A 452 -22.35 27.65 45.30
C LYS A 452 -22.83 26.90 46.53
N TYR A 453 -22.19 25.77 46.89
CA TYR A 453 -22.68 24.89 47.96
C TYR A 453 -21.66 24.60 49.06
N HIS A 454 -20.38 24.97 48.86
CA HIS A 454 -19.32 24.77 49.85
C HIS A 454 -18.63 26.12 50.14
N LEU A 455 -19.12 26.85 51.15
CA LEU A 455 -18.38 27.96 51.77
C LEU A 455 -17.65 27.42 53.00
N VAL A 456 -16.43 27.91 53.20
CA VAL A 456 -15.54 27.63 54.34
C VAL A 456 -16.31 27.54 55.66
N ASP A 457 -16.11 26.42 56.36
CA ASP A 457 -15.98 26.25 57.82
C ASP A 457 -16.53 27.38 58.73
N LEU A 458 -17.81 27.71 58.58
CA LEU A 458 -18.51 28.71 59.39
C LEU A 458 -19.86 28.21 59.89
N SER A 459 -20.17 26.91 59.80
CA SER A 459 -21.41 26.35 60.35
C SER A 459 -21.59 26.71 61.83
N ASP A 460 -20.48 26.73 62.58
CA ASP A 460 -20.45 27.04 64.00
C ASP A 460 -20.49 28.55 64.30
N LEU A 461 -20.03 29.40 63.38
CA LEU A 461 -20.19 30.86 63.46
C LEU A 461 -21.59 31.29 63.00
N ALA A 462 -22.17 30.55 62.05
CA ALA A 462 -23.50 30.74 61.50
C ALA A 462 -24.58 30.55 62.57
N ASP A 463 -24.49 29.46 63.34
CA ASP A 463 -25.40 29.19 64.44
C ASP A 463 -25.23 30.26 65.55
N ARG A 464 -23.99 30.62 65.92
CA ARG A 464 -23.71 31.69 66.90
C ARG A 464 -24.15 33.10 66.46
N LEU A 465 -23.99 33.46 65.19
CA LEU A 465 -24.46 34.74 64.64
C LEU A 465 -25.98 34.77 64.41
N ALA A 466 -26.61 33.62 64.15
CA ALA A 466 -28.05 33.51 64.00
C ALA A 466 -28.79 33.54 65.35
N ASP A 467 -28.16 33.00 66.41
CA ASP A 467 -28.75 32.93 67.75
C ASP A 467 -28.46 34.17 68.61
N SER A 468 -27.33 34.88 68.38
CA SER A 468 -26.95 36.08 69.16
C SER A 468 -27.85 37.31 69.01
N VAL A 469 -28.82 37.32 68.09
CA VAL A 469 -29.66 38.50 67.79
C VAL A 469 -31.16 38.27 68.09
N LEU A 470 -31.59 37.08 68.53
CA LEU A 470 -33.03 36.73 68.52
C LEU A 470 -33.59 36.22 69.85
N GLN A 471 -34.07 37.16 70.68
CA GLN A 471 -35.13 36.93 71.67
C GLN A 471 -36.44 37.66 71.33
N ALA A 472 -36.78 37.83 70.04
CA ALA A 472 -38.03 38.51 69.66
C ALA A 472 -38.71 37.89 68.44
N GLY A 473 -39.95 37.41 68.62
CA GLY A 473 -41.01 37.29 67.61
C GLY A 473 -40.87 36.33 66.42
N ALA A 474 -41.97 35.69 66.02
CA ALA A 474 -42.05 34.78 64.87
C ALA A 474 -42.12 35.47 63.48
N GLY A 475 -41.81 36.77 63.39
CA GLY A 475 -41.90 37.59 62.17
C GLY A 475 -40.55 37.87 61.49
N ASP A 476 -40.15 39.14 61.41
CA ASP A 476 -38.92 39.61 60.72
C ASP A 476 -37.64 38.92 61.17
N ALA A 477 -37.54 38.66 62.46
CA ALA A 477 -36.52 37.85 63.10
C ALA A 477 -36.30 36.48 62.43
N GLY A 478 -37.39 35.75 62.15
CA GLY A 478 -37.32 34.47 61.47
C GLY A 478 -36.88 34.60 60.02
N ARG A 479 -37.30 35.67 59.33
CA ARG A 479 -36.88 35.97 57.95
C ARG A 479 -35.39 36.27 57.89
N ASP A 480 -34.86 37.04 58.85
CA ASP A 480 -33.42 37.32 58.95
C ASP A 480 -32.59 36.07 59.25
N LYS A 481 -33.07 35.21 60.15
CA LYS A 481 -32.46 33.90 60.41
C LYS A 481 -32.38 33.05 59.14
N ALA A 482 -33.47 32.97 58.38
CA ALA A 482 -33.50 32.26 57.11
C ALA A 482 -32.56 32.89 56.06
N ARG A 483 -32.54 34.22 55.92
CA ARG A 483 -31.61 34.94 55.01
C ARG A 483 -30.15 34.65 55.33
N ARG A 484 -29.77 34.57 56.61
CA ARG A 484 -28.41 34.21 57.04
C ARG A 484 -28.05 32.77 56.70
N TYR A 485 -28.95 31.80 56.94
CA TYR A 485 -28.72 30.42 56.50
C TYR A 485 -28.56 30.31 54.97
N MET A 486 -29.34 31.06 54.20
CA MET A 486 -29.19 31.14 52.74
C MET A 486 -27.83 31.73 52.35
N MET A 487 -27.39 32.81 53.00
CA MET A 487 -26.07 33.44 52.76
C MET A 487 -24.91 32.49 53.07
N LEU A 488 -25.06 31.68 54.12
CA LEU A 488 -24.10 30.67 54.56
C LEU A 488 -24.24 29.34 53.81
N ARG A 489 -25.10 29.28 52.77
CA ARG A 489 -25.37 28.08 51.94
C ARG A 489 -25.85 26.87 52.71
N SER A 490 -26.38 27.09 53.91
CA SER A 490 -26.98 26.08 54.78
C SER A 490 -28.47 25.89 54.44
N TYR A 491 -28.75 25.53 53.20
CA TYR A 491 -30.12 25.46 52.65
C TYR A 491 -31.04 24.50 53.43
N GLU A 492 -30.49 23.37 53.89
CA GLU A 492 -31.22 22.37 54.68
C GLU A 492 -31.71 22.93 56.03
N LYS A 493 -30.91 23.80 56.68
CA LYS A 493 -31.28 24.48 57.93
C LYS A 493 -32.29 25.62 57.72
N ALA A 494 -32.32 26.24 56.53
CA ALA A 494 -33.25 27.31 56.19
C ALA A 494 -34.71 26.80 56.02
N ILE A 495 -34.90 25.59 55.48
CA ILE A 495 -36.21 25.05 55.10
C ILE A 495 -37.19 24.96 56.29
N PRO A 496 -36.85 24.40 57.47
CA PRO A 496 -37.77 24.30 58.60
C PRO A 496 -38.21 25.69 59.12
N VAL A 497 -37.29 26.65 59.15
CA VAL A 497 -37.56 28.03 59.56
C VAL A 497 -38.55 28.69 58.59
N LEU A 498 -38.32 28.54 57.29
CA LEU A 498 -39.18 29.08 56.23
C LEU A 498 -40.58 28.44 56.22
N LYS A 499 -40.69 27.11 56.42
CA LYS A 499 -41.99 26.42 56.56
C LYS A 499 -42.79 26.93 57.76
N LYS A 500 -42.14 27.15 58.90
CA LYS A 500 -42.79 27.69 60.11
C LYS A 500 -43.32 29.11 59.87
N LEU A 501 -42.57 29.94 59.15
CA LEU A 501 -42.99 31.30 58.78
C LEU A 501 -44.20 31.32 57.84
N LEU A 502 -44.33 30.34 56.94
CA LEU A 502 -45.48 30.24 56.01
C LEU A 502 -46.78 29.78 56.69
N ALA A 503 -46.69 29.15 57.87
CA ALA A 503 -47.81 28.65 58.64
C ALA A 503 -48.42 29.70 59.61
N ALA A 504 -47.77 30.85 59.81
CA ALA A 504 -48.26 31.92 60.67
C ALA A 504 -49.44 32.70 60.02
N PRO A 505 -50.48 33.10 60.77
CA PRO A 505 -51.62 33.84 60.24
C PRO A 505 -51.26 35.29 59.85
N GLU A 506 -51.90 35.78 58.78
CA GLU A 506 -51.83 37.13 58.19
C GLU A 506 -50.44 37.76 58.06
N GLN A 507 -49.81 37.51 56.90
CA GLN A 507 -48.67 38.28 56.40
C GLN A 507 -49.09 39.05 55.15
N GLU A 508 -48.60 40.27 55.00
CA GLU A 508 -48.70 41.03 53.74
C GLU A 508 -48.25 40.17 52.55
N ALA A 509 -48.91 40.34 51.40
CA ALA A 509 -48.65 39.54 50.21
C ALA A 509 -47.16 39.52 49.80
N GLU A 510 -46.46 40.64 49.99
CA GLU A 510 -45.02 40.78 49.69
C GLU A 510 -44.14 40.00 50.67
N ALA A 511 -44.45 40.03 51.97
CA ALA A 511 -43.74 39.27 52.99
C ALA A 511 -43.92 37.76 52.80
N ARG A 512 -45.14 37.33 52.45
CA ARG A 512 -45.44 35.92 52.17
C ARG A 512 -44.75 35.44 50.90
N ALA A 513 -44.75 36.26 49.84
CA ALA A 513 -44.02 35.97 48.60
C ALA A 513 -42.50 35.91 48.82
N GLU A 514 -41.94 36.73 49.71
CA GLU A 514 -40.52 36.67 50.09
C GLU A 514 -40.16 35.33 50.76
N VAL A 515 -40.95 34.88 51.74
CA VAL A 515 -40.71 33.60 52.43
C VAL A 515 -40.86 32.43 51.47
N MET A 516 -41.87 32.46 50.57
CA MET A 516 -42.02 31.47 49.50
C MET A 516 -40.84 31.49 48.53
N MET A 517 -40.34 32.67 48.17
CA MET A 517 -39.19 32.80 47.28
C MET A 517 -37.94 32.20 47.91
N LEU A 518 -37.65 32.52 49.17
CA LEU A 518 -36.52 31.93 49.91
C LEU A 518 -36.65 30.41 50.04
N LEU A 519 -37.87 29.89 50.23
CA LEU A 519 -38.11 28.44 50.30
C LEU A 519 -37.93 27.77 48.94
N GLY A 520 -38.46 28.37 47.87
CA GLY A 520 -38.27 27.92 46.50
C GLY A 520 -36.79 27.92 46.10
N GLU A 521 -36.03 28.93 46.52
CA GLU A 521 -34.58 29.02 46.34
C GLU A 521 -33.82 27.95 47.11
N ALA A 522 -34.21 27.66 48.36
CA ALA A 522 -33.58 26.61 49.15
C ALA A 522 -33.79 25.23 48.51
N TYR A 523 -35.03 24.92 48.09
CA TYR A 523 -35.32 23.68 47.35
C TYR A 523 -34.61 23.63 46.01
N PHE A 524 -34.59 24.73 45.24
CA PHE A 524 -33.87 24.80 43.99
C PHE A 524 -32.36 24.56 44.18
N ALA A 525 -31.76 25.20 45.20
CA ALA A 525 -30.35 25.05 45.53
C ALA A 525 -30.01 23.59 45.90
N LEU A 526 -30.86 22.91 46.67
CA LEU A 526 -30.68 21.49 46.98
C LEU A 526 -30.91 20.58 45.77
N GLY A 527 -31.89 20.90 44.92
CA GLY A 527 -32.09 20.23 43.65
C GLY A 527 -30.88 20.33 42.74
N GLU A 528 -30.31 21.53 42.59
CA GLU A 528 -29.07 21.76 41.84
C GLU A 528 -27.86 21.06 42.44
N LYS A 529 -27.66 21.14 43.77
CA LYS A 529 -26.60 20.42 44.49
C LYS A 529 -26.68 18.92 44.17
N ASN A 530 -27.86 18.33 44.37
CA ASN A 530 -28.09 16.91 44.19
C ASN A 530 -27.98 16.49 42.73
N ARG A 531 -28.42 17.34 41.79
CA ARG A 531 -28.22 17.11 40.35
C ARG A 531 -26.74 17.09 39.97
N LEU A 532 -25.96 18.02 40.51
CA LEU A 532 -24.52 18.14 40.21
C LEU A 532 -23.70 16.97 40.75
N ILE A 533 -24.13 16.34 41.84
CA ILE A 533 -23.52 15.11 42.39
C ILE A 533 -24.19 13.81 41.87
N GLY A 534 -25.26 13.93 41.08
CA GLY A 534 -25.94 12.79 40.45
C GLY A 534 -26.93 12.03 41.35
N GLU A 535 -27.42 12.65 42.42
CA GLU A 535 -28.40 12.03 43.31
C GLU A 535 -29.84 12.10 42.75
N PRO A 536 -30.63 10.99 42.83
CA PRO A 536 -32.03 10.97 42.38
C PRO A 536 -32.95 11.94 43.12
N SER A 537 -32.59 12.30 44.35
CA SER A 537 -33.29 13.27 45.19
C SER A 537 -33.33 14.68 44.57
N ALA A 538 -32.50 14.95 43.54
CA ALA A 538 -32.58 16.19 42.76
C ALA A 538 -33.99 16.45 42.24
N THR A 539 -34.65 15.44 41.67
CA THR A 539 -36.01 15.57 41.11
C THR A 539 -37.01 15.94 42.21
N THR A 540 -36.93 15.31 43.38
CA THR A 540 -37.84 15.61 44.50
C THR A 540 -37.70 17.04 45.02
N TRP A 541 -36.46 17.56 45.05
CA TRP A 541 -36.21 18.95 45.42
C TRP A 541 -36.68 19.92 44.33
N TYR A 542 -36.49 19.60 43.06
CA TYR A 542 -37.02 20.40 41.96
C TYR A 542 -38.55 20.42 41.91
N ASP A 543 -39.22 19.30 42.19
CA ASP A 543 -40.69 19.24 42.29
C ASP A 543 -41.18 20.13 43.43
N SER A 544 -40.52 20.05 44.59
CA SER A 544 -40.81 20.91 45.75
C SER A 544 -40.59 22.40 45.42
N ALA A 545 -39.51 22.74 44.72
CA ALA A 545 -39.27 24.09 44.23
C ALA A 545 -40.36 24.52 43.26
N ARG A 546 -40.74 23.68 42.29
CA ARG A 546 -41.72 23.99 41.24
C ARG A 546 -43.09 24.31 41.81
N VAL A 547 -43.56 23.57 42.81
CA VAL A 547 -44.83 23.86 43.48
C VAL A 547 -44.82 25.26 44.07
N VAL A 548 -43.77 25.62 44.80
CA VAL A 548 -43.64 26.93 45.45
C VAL A 548 -43.50 28.05 44.41
N LEU A 549 -42.65 27.86 43.40
CA LEU A 549 -42.40 28.83 42.34
C LEU A 549 -43.64 29.03 41.45
N HIS A 550 -44.40 27.97 41.15
CA HIS A 550 -45.65 28.06 40.42
C HIS A 550 -46.69 28.88 41.19
N HIS A 551 -46.78 28.68 42.50
CA HIS A 551 -47.70 29.45 43.33
C HIS A 551 -47.33 30.94 43.38
N ILE A 552 -46.04 31.27 43.43
CA ILE A 552 -45.58 32.67 43.28
C ILE A 552 -46.00 33.24 41.91
N ASN A 553 -45.86 32.45 40.84
CA ASN A 553 -46.19 32.87 39.48
C ASN A 553 -47.69 33.09 39.25
N THR A 554 -48.57 32.44 40.01
CA THR A 554 -50.03 32.52 39.84
C THR A 554 -50.70 33.40 40.88
N ALA A 555 -50.49 33.13 42.17
CA ALA A 555 -51.17 33.81 43.28
C ALA A 555 -50.49 35.13 43.69
N TYR A 556 -49.19 35.28 43.43
CA TYR A 556 -48.38 36.45 43.82
C TYR A 556 -47.76 37.17 42.63
N ALA A 557 -48.47 37.17 41.50
CA ALA A 557 -47.94 37.61 40.21
C ALA A 557 -47.59 39.12 40.13
N GLN A 558 -48.05 39.92 41.09
CA GLN A 558 -47.78 41.37 41.19
C GLN A 558 -46.57 41.70 42.06
N THR A 559 -45.99 40.71 42.76
CA THR A 559 -44.86 40.90 43.68
C THR A 559 -43.53 41.00 42.94
N ARG A 560 -42.50 41.59 43.57
CA ARG A 560 -41.16 41.72 42.96
C ARG A 560 -40.47 40.37 42.70
N PHE A 561 -40.95 39.29 43.33
CA PHE A 561 -40.33 37.96 43.28
C PHE A 561 -40.71 37.14 42.05
N ARG A 562 -41.81 37.48 41.35
CA ARG A 562 -42.27 36.75 40.16
C ARG A 562 -41.18 36.55 39.12
N LYS A 563 -40.42 37.60 38.80
CA LYS A 563 -39.36 37.53 37.79
C LYS A 563 -38.32 36.46 38.12
N LYS A 564 -37.88 36.40 39.38
CA LYS A 564 -36.93 35.40 39.89
C LYS A 564 -37.56 34.01 39.93
N ALA A 565 -38.85 33.91 40.26
CA ALA A 565 -39.57 32.64 40.26
C ALA A 565 -39.74 32.04 38.85
N VAL A 566 -40.08 32.87 37.85
CA VAL A 566 -40.12 32.47 36.42
C VAL A 566 -38.75 32.00 35.94
N LEU A 567 -37.68 32.71 36.31
CA LEU A 567 -36.32 32.34 35.95
C LEU A 567 -35.92 30.96 36.50
N LEU A 568 -36.15 30.73 37.80
CA LEU A 568 -35.82 29.45 38.43
C LEU A 568 -36.64 28.30 37.85
N SER A 569 -37.93 28.50 37.58
CA SER A 569 -38.77 27.51 36.89
C SER A 569 -38.24 27.19 35.48
N GLY A 570 -37.74 28.18 34.75
CA GLY A 570 -37.10 27.98 33.45
C GLY A 570 -35.78 27.19 33.56
N ILE A 571 -34.97 27.44 34.58
CA ILE A 571 -33.73 26.69 34.82
C ILE A 571 -34.02 25.23 35.19
N ILE A 572 -35.05 24.97 36.01
CA ILE A 572 -35.50 23.61 36.33
C ILE A 572 -35.88 22.86 35.04
N ALA A 573 -36.65 23.51 34.16
CA ALA A 573 -37.09 22.92 32.89
C ALA A 573 -35.93 22.60 31.92
N LEU A 574 -34.77 23.25 32.03
CA LEU A 574 -33.57 22.91 31.26
C LEU A 574 -32.94 21.57 31.68
N HIS A 575 -33.14 21.16 32.94
CA HIS A 575 -32.53 19.96 33.52
C HIS A 575 -33.40 18.71 33.36
N GLU A 576 -34.72 18.88 33.23
CA GLU A 576 -35.64 17.82 32.85
C GLU A 576 -35.55 17.56 31.34
N ARG A 577 -36.12 16.45 30.83
CA ARG A 577 -36.07 16.08 29.40
C ARG A 577 -36.40 17.29 28.51
N ALA A 578 -35.37 18.01 28.07
CA ALA A 578 -35.53 19.39 27.60
C ALA A 578 -36.28 19.46 26.26
N ASP A 579 -36.36 18.33 25.54
CA ASP A 579 -37.17 18.17 24.34
C ASP A 579 -38.69 18.16 24.65
N VAL A 580 -39.09 17.72 25.83
CA VAL A 580 -40.50 17.71 26.28
C VAL A 580 -40.95 19.12 26.71
N GLN A 581 -40.06 19.87 27.36
CA GLN A 581 -40.34 21.24 27.86
C GLN A 581 -39.91 22.36 26.90
N ALA A 582 -39.40 21.97 25.74
CA ALA A 582 -39.08 22.78 24.58
C ALA A 582 -39.98 24.01 24.33
N GLY A 583 -41.30 23.80 24.23
CA GLY A 583 -42.25 24.87 23.92
C GLY A 583 -42.36 25.91 25.02
N PHE A 584 -42.25 25.49 26.28
CA PHE A 584 -42.21 26.37 27.44
C PHE A 584 -40.90 27.17 27.50
N LEU A 585 -39.76 26.54 27.22
CA LEU A 585 -38.46 27.23 27.19
C LEU A 585 -38.37 28.24 26.03
N ASP A 586 -38.96 27.92 24.88
CA ASP A 586 -39.04 28.85 23.75
C ASP A 586 -39.94 30.04 24.06
N SER A 587 -41.11 29.82 24.69
CA SER A 587 -42.01 30.92 25.06
C SER A 587 -41.40 31.84 26.11
N LEU A 588 -40.72 31.28 27.13
CA LEU A 588 -39.95 32.05 28.11
C LEU A 588 -38.82 32.83 27.45
N SER A 589 -38.10 32.21 26.52
CA SER A 589 -37.05 32.88 25.77
C SER A 589 -37.58 34.06 24.95
N ILE A 590 -38.83 34.03 24.50
CA ILE A 590 -39.42 35.13 23.73
C ILE A 590 -39.94 36.22 24.67
N ALA A 591 -40.64 35.83 25.73
CA ALA A 591 -41.25 36.75 26.69
C ALA A 591 -40.20 37.60 27.45
N HIS A 592 -39.03 37.04 27.72
CA HIS A 592 -37.94 37.70 28.46
C HIS A 592 -36.71 37.99 27.57
N ALA A 593 -36.92 38.19 26.27
CA ALA A 593 -35.85 38.31 25.28
C ALA A 593 -34.85 39.46 25.50
N SER A 594 -35.16 40.44 26.35
CA SER A 594 -34.30 41.59 26.70
C SER A 594 -33.66 41.49 28.09
N ASP A 595 -33.73 40.33 28.75
CA ASP A 595 -33.32 40.17 30.15
C ASP A 595 -32.11 39.24 30.29
N ALA A 596 -30.96 39.81 30.69
CA ALA A 596 -29.70 39.10 30.80
C ALA A 596 -29.76 37.87 31.72
N ALA A 597 -30.64 37.90 32.73
CA ALA A 597 -30.82 36.77 33.64
C ALA A 597 -31.31 35.49 32.92
N PHE A 598 -32.02 35.62 31.79
CA PHE A 598 -32.56 34.51 31.00
C PHE A 598 -31.61 34.06 29.86
N ALA A 599 -30.40 34.62 29.76
CA ALA A 599 -29.45 34.33 28.68
C ALA A 599 -29.17 32.83 28.46
N GLY A 600 -29.08 32.02 29.53
CA GLY A 600 -28.89 30.57 29.40
C GLY A 600 -30.06 29.85 28.72
N ILE A 601 -31.29 30.29 28.98
CA ILE A 601 -32.53 29.78 28.34
C ILE A 601 -32.58 30.24 26.87
N HIS A 602 -32.13 31.47 26.60
CA HIS A 602 -31.99 31.98 25.23
C HIS A 602 -30.98 31.17 24.40
N VAL A 603 -29.78 30.89 24.93
CA VAL A 603 -28.77 30.06 24.24
C VAL A 603 -29.31 28.67 23.93
N PHE A 604 -29.99 28.03 24.89
CA PHE A 604 -30.56 26.70 24.71
C PHE A 604 -31.57 26.66 23.56
N SER A 605 -32.57 27.56 23.61
CA SER A 605 -33.61 27.66 22.58
C SER A 605 -33.02 28.00 21.20
N LEU A 606 -32.04 28.92 21.13
CA LEU A 606 -31.34 29.25 19.89
C LEU A 606 -30.53 28.09 19.33
N ARG A 607 -29.79 27.35 20.17
CA ARG A 607 -28.99 26.19 19.73
C ARG A 607 -29.87 25.15 19.06
N ARG A 608 -31.11 24.98 19.53
CA ARG A 608 -32.09 24.08 18.94
C ARG A 608 -32.62 24.62 17.61
N ALA A 609 -33.05 25.88 17.58
CA ALA A 609 -33.62 26.50 16.39
C ALA A 609 -32.62 26.64 15.21
N VAL A 610 -31.33 26.86 15.49
CA VAL A 610 -30.28 26.99 14.46
C VAL A 610 -29.96 25.66 13.77
N ARG A 611 -30.28 24.50 14.36
CA ARG A 611 -29.98 23.17 13.75
C ARG A 611 -30.78 22.89 12.48
N THR A 612 -32.00 23.42 12.37
CA THR A 612 -32.95 23.06 11.31
C THR A 612 -33.22 24.19 10.32
N ILE A 613 -32.39 25.25 10.30
CA ILE A 613 -32.49 26.49 9.52
C ILE A 613 -33.82 26.62 8.77
N PRO A 614 -34.81 27.36 9.33
CA PRO A 614 -36.13 27.45 8.74
C PRO A 614 -36.06 27.90 7.27
N SER A 615 -36.82 27.24 6.39
CA SER A 615 -36.97 27.66 5.00
C SER A 615 -37.74 28.99 4.88
N ASP A 616 -38.57 29.32 5.87
CA ASP A 616 -39.35 30.57 5.92
C ASP A 616 -38.48 31.79 6.30
N SER A 617 -38.72 32.92 5.60
CA SER A 617 -37.97 34.17 5.78
C SER A 617 -38.33 34.90 7.08
N LEU A 618 -39.59 34.81 7.52
CA LEU A 618 -40.05 35.44 8.76
C LEU A 618 -39.41 34.78 9.98
N HIS A 619 -39.42 33.45 10.05
CA HIS A 619 -38.77 32.71 11.13
C HIS A 619 -37.25 32.94 11.15
N ARG A 620 -36.60 33.10 9.99
CA ARG A 620 -35.18 33.47 9.91
C ARG A 620 -34.91 34.86 10.48
N ALA A 621 -35.75 35.85 10.18
CA ALA A 621 -35.62 37.20 10.73
C ALA A 621 -35.80 37.24 12.25
N VAL A 622 -36.75 36.46 12.79
CA VAL A 622 -36.97 36.32 14.24
C VAL A 622 -35.74 35.70 14.93
N LEU A 623 -35.15 34.66 14.33
CA LEU A 623 -33.94 34.03 14.87
C LEU A 623 -32.73 34.96 14.81
N ALA A 624 -32.54 35.67 13.70
CA ALA A 624 -31.49 36.67 13.55
C ALA A 624 -31.56 37.75 14.64
N ARG A 625 -32.75 38.35 14.85
CA ARG A 625 -32.95 39.35 15.89
C ARG A 625 -32.67 38.80 17.29
N ARG A 626 -33.09 37.56 17.59
CA ARG A 626 -32.81 36.93 18.89
C ARG A 626 -31.32 36.68 19.12
N ILE A 627 -30.56 36.32 18.08
CA ILE A 627 -29.11 36.16 18.16
C ILE A 627 -28.44 37.51 18.46
N GLU A 628 -28.84 38.58 17.77
CA GLU A 628 -28.33 39.93 17.99
C GLU A 628 -28.64 40.44 19.40
N THR A 629 -29.88 40.27 19.87
CA THR A 629 -30.26 40.69 21.21
C THR A 629 -29.44 39.95 22.27
N LEU A 630 -29.28 38.63 22.15
CA LEU A 630 -28.50 37.85 23.12
C LEU A 630 -27.02 38.27 23.17
N ALA A 631 -26.43 38.64 22.03
CA ALA A 631 -25.06 39.13 21.97
C ALA A 631 -24.88 40.50 22.65
N LEU A 632 -25.94 41.31 22.72
CA LEU A 632 -25.94 42.65 23.33
C LEU A 632 -26.29 42.65 24.83
N LEU A 633 -26.96 41.60 25.33
CA LEU A 633 -27.50 41.54 26.70
C LEU A 633 -26.54 41.03 27.78
N ASP A 634 -25.51 40.30 27.39
CA ASP A 634 -24.79 39.43 28.31
C ASP A 634 -23.49 40.07 28.82
N ASP A 635 -23.22 39.97 30.14
CA ASP A 635 -21.96 40.35 30.82
C ASP A 635 -20.75 39.47 30.38
N GLY A 636 -20.91 38.74 29.27
CA GLY A 636 -19.90 37.98 28.56
C GLY A 636 -19.78 36.50 28.96
N ARG A 637 -20.78 35.92 29.63
CA ARG A 637 -20.82 34.48 29.99
C ARG A 637 -21.28 33.57 28.83
N TYR A 638 -22.15 34.07 27.98
CA TYR A 638 -22.82 33.39 26.86
C TYR A 638 -22.65 34.10 25.51
N ALA A 639 -22.11 35.31 25.48
CA ALA A 639 -21.96 36.14 24.29
C ALA A 639 -21.20 35.42 23.15
N ASP A 640 -20.13 34.71 23.47
CA ASP A 640 -19.34 33.95 22.48
C ASP A 640 -20.07 32.71 21.95
N GLN A 641 -20.94 32.09 22.75
CA GLN A 641 -21.83 31.02 22.30
C GLN A 641 -22.91 31.57 21.37
N ALA A 642 -23.48 32.73 21.69
CA ALA A 642 -24.44 33.42 20.84
C ALA A 642 -23.81 33.77 19.48
N ASP A 643 -22.61 34.35 19.49
CA ASP A 643 -21.85 34.68 18.30
C ASP A 643 -21.46 33.44 17.47
N LEU A 644 -21.07 32.33 18.11
CA LEU A 644 -20.80 31.06 17.41
C LEU A 644 -22.06 30.49 16.75
N LEU A 645 -23.21 30.53 17.44
CA LEU A 645 -24.49 30.08 16.91
C LEU A 645 -24.94 30.98 15.76
N GLY A 646 -24.80 32.30 15.90
CA GLY A 646 -25.04 33.28 14.85
C GLY A 646 -24.16 33.03 13.63
N GLY A 647 -22.86 32.84 13.84
CA GLY A 647 -21.92 32.47 12.78
C GLY A 647 -22.35 31.24 11.99
N ARG A 648 -22.80 30.18 12.67
CA ARG A 648 -23.33 28.97 12.01
C ARG A 648 -24.64 29.22 11.26
N PHE A 649 -25.54 30.01 11.85
CA PHE A 649 -26.83 30.36 11.26
C PHE A 649 -26.67 31.15 9.95
N TYR A 650 -25.85 32.20 9.96
CA TYR A 650 -25.60 33.03 8.78
C TYR A 650 -24.81 32.28 7.70
N LEU A 651 -23.87 31.40 8.10
CA LEU A 651 -23.19 30.48 7.17
C LEU A 651 -24.18 29.59 6.41
N GLY A 652 -25.12 28.95 7.12
CA GLY A 652 -26.13 28.11 6.49
C GLY A 652 -27.18 28.91 5.69
N SER A 653 -27.31 30.21 5.96
CA SER A 653 -28.16 31.14 5.21
C SER A 653 -27.46 31.77 3.99
N GLY A 654 -26.15 31.53 3.81
CA GLY A 654 -25.34 32.09 2.72
C GLY A 654 -24.71 33.47 3.00
N ASP A 655 -25.06 34.14 4.11
CA ASP A 655 -24.47 35.42 4.51
C ASP A 655 -23.11 35.20 5.18
N THR A 656 -22.10 35.10 4.33
CA THR A 656 -20.73 34.79 4.75
C THR A 656 -20.08 35.96 5.50
N LEU A 657 -20.46 37.21 5.21
CA LEU A 657 -19.82 38.40 5.77
C LEU A 657 -20.23 38.58 7.25
N THR A 658 -21.52 38.51 7.53
CA THR A 658 -22.05 38.58 8.89
C THR A 658 -21.54 37.40 9.72
N ALA A 659 -21.49 36.20 9.12
CA ALA A 659 -20.96 35.03 9.80
C ALA A 659 -19.48 35.19 10.22
N VAL A 660 -18.60 35.67 9.33
CA VAL A 660 -17.19 35.90 9.68
C VAL A 660 -17.07 36.90 10.81
N ARG A 661 -17.82 38.01 10.78
CA ARG A 661 -17.79 39.04 11.83
C ARG A 661 -18.14 38.46 13.20
N LEU A 662 -19.23 37.70 13.30
CA LEU A 662 -19.66 37.08 14.57
C LEU A 662 -18.65 36.03 15.04
N LEU A 663 -18.14 35.18 14.13
CA LEU A 663 -17.13 34.20 14.50
C LEU A 663 -15.80 34.83 14.93
N GLU A 664 -15.42 35.96 14.34
CA GLU A 664 -14.25 36.74 14.79
C GLU A 664 -14.46 37.31 16.18
N ASN A 665 -15.66 37.81 16.48
CA ASN A 665 -16.00 38.31 17.80
C ASN A 665 -15.90 37.19 18.85
N ALA A 666 -16.52 36.04 18.60
CA ALA A 666 -16.40 34.86 19.45
C ALA A 666 -14.94 34.41 19.63
N ALA A 667 -14.15 34.37 18.56
CA ALA A 667 -12.76 33.90 18.60
C ALA A 667 -11.79 34.83 19.35
N ARG A 668 -12.15 36.12 19.53
CA ARG A 668 -11.33 37.12 20.24
C ARG A 668 -11.56 37.13 21.76
N ARG A 669 -12.54 36.37 22.27
CA ARG A 669 -12.87 36.32 23.70
C ARG A 669 -11.66 35.91 24.55
N LYS A 670 -11.43 36.63 25.65
CA LYS A 670 -10.41 36.30 26.66
C LYS A 670 -11.04 36.29 28.06
N PRO A 671 -10.78 35.25 28.88
CA PRO A 671 -10.09 34.01 28.54
C PRO A 671 -10.85 33.19 27.47
N PRO A 672 -10.16 32.37 26.66
CA PRO A 672 -10.82 31.58 25.61
C PRO A 672 -11.76 30.54 26.22
N THR A 673 -12.90 30.32 25.58
CA THR A 673 -13.90 29.29 25.93
C THR A 673 -13.96 28.21 24.85
N PRO A 674 -14.66 27.07 25.08
CA PRO A 674 -14.89 26.09 24.02
C PRO A 674 -15.53 26.70 22.76
N ALA A 675 -16.42 27.67 22.92
CA ALA A 675 -17.08 28.36 21.81
C ALA A 675 -16.09 29.21 21.00
N ALA A 676 -15.21 29.95 21.67
CA ALA A 676 -14.16 30.73 21.02
C ALA A 676 -13.21 29.84 20.19
N VAL A 677 -12.83 28.66 20.73
CA VAL A 677 -11.96 27.70 20.02
C VAL A 677 -12.67 27.09 18.81
N GLN A 678 -13.95 26.72 18.95
CA GLN A 678 -14.75 26.23 17.84
C GLN A 678 -14.97 27.29 16.75
N ALA A 679 -15.20 28.55 17.15
CA ALA A 679 -15.33 29.67 16.22
C ALA A 679 -14.03 29.88 15.43
N ALA A 680 -12.87 29.85 16.09
CA ALA A 680 -11.57 29.93 15.43
C ALA A 680 -11.31 28.76 14.47
N LEU A 681 -11.70 27.53 14.82
CA LEU A 681 -11.58 26.38 13.91
C LEU A 681 -12.51 26.50 12.70
N LEU A 682 -13.72 27.03 12.89
CA LEU A 682 -14.67 27.27 11.81
C LEU A 682 -14.19 28.38 10.86
N LEU A 683 -13.67 29.48 11.41
CA LEU A 683 -13.00 30.54 10.64
C LEU A 683 -11.87 29.98 9.78
N ALA A 684 -11.00 29.13 10.35
CA ALA A 684 -9.92 28.51 9.58
C ALA A 684 -10.44 27.65 8.40
N ARG A 685 -11.57 26.95 8.58
CA ARG A 685 -12.20 26.19 7.49
C ARG A 685 -12.74 27.13 6.41
N MET A 686 -13.37 28.23 6.80
CA MET A 686 -13.88 29.24 5.86
C MET A 686 -12.75 29.93 5.09
N GLU A 687 -11.68 30.31 5.78
CA GLU A 687 -10.48 30.89 5.18
C GLU A 687 -9.91 29.96 4.10
N LEU A 688 -9.85 28.64 4.33
CA LEU A 688 -9.44 27.66 3.31
C LEU A 688 -10.43 27.58 2.14
N GLN A 689 -11.73 27.57 2.40
CA GLN A 689 -12.76 27.55 1.35
C GLN A 689 -12.70 28.81 0.46
N GLN A 690 -12.37 29.96 1.05
CA GLN A 690 -12.19 31.23 0.36
C GLN A 690 -10.81 31.39 -0.30
N GLY A 691 -9.92 30.40 -0.17
CA GLY A 691 -8.57 30.45 -0.74
C GLY A 691 -7.56 31.28 0.05
N ARG A 692 -7.90 31.76 1.25
CA ARG A 692 -7.02 32.52 2.16
C ARG A 692 -6.11 31.58 2.96
N VAL A 693 -5.25 30.85 2.24
CA VAL A 693 -4.46 29.74 2.78
C VAL A 693 -3.52 30.17 3.91
N GLU A 694 -2.85 31.32 3.78
CA GLU A 694 -1.88 31.79 4.79
C GLU A 694 -2.55 32.12 6.13
N GLN A 695 -3.68 32.84 6.09
CA GLN A 695 -4.47 33.17 7.29
C GLN A 695 -4.95 31.90 7.99
N ALA A 696 -5.48 30.94 7.22
CA ALA A 696 -5.87 29.65 7.74
C ALA A 696 -4.69 28.90 8.37
N GLN A 697 -3.52 28.86 7.72
CA GLN A 697 -2.35 28.18 8.26
C GLN A 697 -1.89 28.80 9.59
N GLN A 698 -1.84 30.13 9.70
CA GLN A 698 -1.48 30.82 10.93
C GLN A 698 -2.46 30.48 12.06
N ARG A 699 -3.77 30.57 11.78
CA ARG A 699 -4.83 30.24 12.74
C ARG A 699 -4.78 28.77 13.18
N LEU A 700 -4.60 27.84 12.25
CA LEU A 700 -4.53 26.40 12.53
C LEU A 700 -3.25 26.01 13.27
N GLN A 701 -2.11 26.62 12.96
CA GLN A 701 -0.86 26.41 13.72
C GLN A 701 -1.01 26.87 15.16
N LYS A 702 -1.65 28.03 15.36
CA LYS A 702 -1.97 28.53 16.70
C LYS A 702 -2.89 27.58 17.44
N LEU A 703 -4.01 27.16 16.81
CA LEU A 703 -4.94 26.19 17.40
C LEU A 703 -4.25 24.87 17.78
N ARG A 704 -3.38 24.35 16.90
CA ARG A 704 -2.61 23.13 17.15
C ARG A 704 -1.64 23.28 18.32
N LYS A 705 -0.97 24.43 18.46
CA LYS A 705 0.04 24.70 19.49
C LYS A 705 -0.59 24.96 20.85
N ASP A 706 -1.66 25.75 20.87
CA ASP A 706 -2.31 26.22 22.10
C ASP A 706 -3.26 25.15 22.66
N TYR A 707 -3.88 24.34 21.80
CA TYR A 707 -4.86 23.31 22.17
C TYR A 707 -4.39 21.89 21.82
N PHE A 708 -3.09 21.60 22.02
CA PHE A 708 -2.44 20.32 21.69
C PHE A 708 -2.99 19.09 22.45
N TYR A 709 -3.75 19.30 23.52
CA TYR A 709 -4.41 18.27 24.32
C TYR A 709 -5.83 17.93 23.81
N SER A 710 -6.39 18.78 22.93
CA SER A 710 -7.77 18.67 22.47
C SER A 710 -7.87 17.99 21.09
N PRO A 711 -9.02 17.34 20.75
CA PRO A 711 -9.35 16.91 19.39
C PRO A 711 -9.30 18.04 18.34
N VAL A 712 -9.36 19.31 18.78
CA VAL A 712 -9.17 20.49 17.93
C VAL A 712 -7.82 20.43 17.21
N ALA A 713 -6.75 19.98 17.88
CA ALA A 713 -5.44 19.88 17.25
C ALA A 713 -5.37 18.76 16.19
N ASP A 714 -6.20 17.71 16.27
CA ASP A 714 -6.31 16.68 15.22
C ASP A 714 -7.00 17.28 13.99
N SER A 715 -8.10 18.00 14.23
CA SER A 715 -8.78 18.78 13.20
C SER A 715 -7.84 19.80 12.56
N ALA A 716 -7.00 20.47 13.36
CA ALA A 716 -6.05 21.44 12.87
C ALA A 716 -4.96 20.81 12.01
N LEU A 717 -4.41 19.65 12.40
CA LEU A 717 -3.44 18.90 11.58
C LEU A 717 -4.02 18.50 10.22
N PHE A 718 -5.25 17.99 10.20
CA PHE A 718 -5.90 17.61 8.95
C PHE A 718 -6.16 18.82 8.04
N LEU A 719 -6.63 19.93 8.61
CA LEU A 719 -6.84 21.17 7.85
C LEU A 719 -5.52 21.81 7.40
N LEU A 720 -4.44 21.72 8.19
CA LEU A 720 -3.10 22.14 7.77
C LEU A 720 -2.58 21.31 6.60
N ALA A 721 -2.87 20.00 6.58
CA ALA A 721 -2.54 19.16 5.44
C ALA A 721 -3.31 19.61 4.18
N ARG A 722 -4.60 19.94 4.30
CA ARG A 722 -5.41 20.50 3.22
C ARG A 722 -4.90 21.87 2.76
N ALA A 723 -4.52 22.74 3.69
CA ALA A 723 -3.94 24.04 3.42
C ALA A 723 -2.62 23.91 2.64
N ALA A 724 -1.74 23.00 3.07
CA ALA A 724 -0.48 22.71 2.38
C ALA A 724 -0.72 22.15 0.97
N ARG A 725 -1.73 21.27 0.78
CA ARG A 725 -2.14 20.81 -0.55
C ARG A 725 -2.58 21.97 -1.44
N GLN A 726 -3.39 22.90 -0.92
CA GLN A 726 -3.89 24.06 -1.67
C GLN A 726 -2.76 25.03 -2.05
N ALA A 727 -1.73 25.15 -1.21
CA ALA A 727 -0.51 25.88 -1.50
C ALA A 727 0.44 25.15 -2.48
N GLY A 728 0.15 23.90 -2.86
CA GLY A 728 1.03 23.07 -3.70
C GLY A 728 2.21 22.41 -2.97
N ASP A 729 2.31 22.58 -1.64
CA ASP A 729 3.34 21.96 -0.82
C ASP A 729 2.89 20.57 -0.33
N TYR A 730 3.01 19.59 -1.23
CA TYR A 730 2.64 18.21 -0.94
C TYR A 730 3.56 17.54 0.08
N GLY A 731 4.81 18.02 0.24
CA GLY A 731 5.76 17.49 1.22
C GLY A 731 5.28 17.74 2.66
N ARG A 732 4.95 19.00 2.96
CA ARG A 732 4.38 19.38 4.27
C ARG A 732 3.00 18.77 4.50
N ALA A 733 2.19 18.64 3.46
CA ALA A 733 0.89 17.98 3.58
C ALA A 733 1.04 16.52 4.09
N VAL A 734 2.01 15.77 3.54
CA VAL A 734 2.32 14.40 3.98
C VAL A 734 2.80 14.37 5.42
N GLU A 735 3.67 15.30 5.81
CA GLU A 735 4.18 15.40 7.19
C GLU A 735 3.05 15.61 8.22
N TYR A 736 2.11 16.52 7.94
CA TYR A 736 0.96 16.75 8.84
C TYR A 736 0.07 15.52 8.99
N MET A 737 -0.16 14.77 7.91
CA MET A 737 -0.95 13.52 7.97
C MET A 737 -0.24 12.43 8.78
N GLN A 738 1.08 12.32 8.69
CA GLN A 738 1.85 11.40 9.52
C GLN A 738 1.79 11.78 11.01
N LYS A 739 1.87 13.08 11.32
CA LYS A 739 1.68 13.59 12.69
C LYS A 739 0.27 13.30 13.24
N LEU A 740 -0.76 13.38 12.40
CA LEU A 740 -2.12 13.04 12.79
C LEU A 740 -2.26 11.55 13.15
N ARG A 741 -1.73 10.65 12.30
CA ARG A 741 -1.77 9.20 12.52
C ARG A 741 -1.03 8.78 13.79
N THR A 742 0.19 9.30 13.98
CA THR A 742 1.01 9.02 15.16
C THR A 742 0.31 9.47 16.44
N ARG A 743 -0.25 10.68 16.45
CA ARG A 743 -1.02 11.19 17.59
C ARG A 743 -2.16 10.23 17.96
N ARG A 744 -3.05 9.86 17.03
CA ARG A 744 -4.18 8.97 17.34
C ARG A 744 -3.80 7.58 17.86
N SER A 745 -2.65 7.04 17.43
CA SER A 745 -2.17 5.72 17.87
C SER A 745 -1.80 5.63 19.36
N VAL A 746 -1.56 6.77 20.02
CA VAL A 746 -1.12 6.86 21.42
C VAL A 746 -2.29 7.04 22.40
N PHE A 747 -3.54 7.28 21.96
CA PHE A 747 -4.65 7.70 22.86
C PHE A 747 -5.77 6.70 23.09
N PHE A 748 -5.80 5.58 22.37
CA PHE A 748 -6.84 4.57 22.50
C PHE A 748 -6.26 3.26 23.04
N GLN A 749 -7.13 2.45 23.67
CA GLN A 749 -6.85 1.12 24.22
C GLN A 749 -5.63 0.46 23.53
N PRO A 750 -4.61 0.03 24.28
CA PRO A 750 -3.41 -0.53 23.69
C PRO A 750 -3.78 -1.70 22.75
N GLY A 751 -3.60 -1.50 21.43
CA GLY A 751 -3.72 -2.57 20.43
C GLY A 751 -4.85 -2.47 19.39
N ILE A 752 -5.72 -1.46 19.39
CA ILE A 752 -6.71 -1.26 18.29
C ILE A 752 -6.56 0.15 17.70
N PRO A 753 -5.76 0.34 16.63
CA PRO A 753 -5.72 1.61 15.94
C PRO A 753 -7.08 1.87 15.31
N ARG A 754 -7.72 3.01 15.62
CA ARG A 754 -8.89 3.44 14.87
C ARG A 754 -8.45 3.72 13.43
N PRO A 755 -8.98 3.02 12.41
CA PRO A 755 -8.71 3.38 11.03
C PRO A 755 -9.13 4.84 10.81
N GLY A 756 -8.27 5.62 10.13
CA GLY A 756 -8.64 6.97 9.70
C GLY A 756 -9.88 6.91 8.82
N SER A 757 -10.64 8.00 8.73
CA SER A 757 -11.84 8.01 7.89
C SER A 757 -11.47 7.73 6.42
N ALA A 758 -12.42 7.21 5.64
CA ALA A 758 -12.25 7.01 4.20
C ALA A 758 -11.71 8.28 3.51
N ASP A 759 -12.13 9.46 4.01
CA ASP A 759 -11.66 10.75 3.56
C ASP A 759 -10.19 11.03 3.85
N GLU A 760 -9.76 10.82 5.09
CA GLU A 760 -8.36 11.00 5.48
C GLU A 760 -7.44 10.08 4.67
N ARG A 761 -7.85 8.82 4.45
CA ARG A 761 -7.03 7.84 3.72
C ARG A 761 -6.91 8.16 2.24
N PHE A 762 -8.03 8.45 1.58
CA PHE A 762 -8.01 8.87 0.18
C PHE A 762 -7.19 10.14 -0.01
N PHE A 763 -7.40 11.13 0.86
CA PHE A 763 -6.63 12.39 0.84
C PHE A 763 -5.12 12.12 1.00
N PHE A 764 -4.74 11.21 1.91
CA PHE A 764 -3.33 10.86 2.09
C PHE A 764 -2.71 10.21 0.85
N ALA A 765 -3.44 9.30 0.20
CA ALA A 765 -3.00 8.68 -1.06
C ALA A 765 -2.80 9.74 -2.17
N GLU A 766 -3.72 10.70 -2.28
CA GLU A 766 -3.65 11.78 -3.25
C GLU A 766 -2.43 12.68 -3.06
N ILE A 767 -2.17 13.14 -1.82
CA ILE A 767 -1.01 14.00 -1.56
C ILE A 767 0.31 13.24 -1.73
N LEU A 768 0.37 11.95 -1.41
CA LEU A 768 1.56 11.11 -1.67
C LEU A 768 1.84 10.99 -3.17
N SER A 769 0.78 10.78 -3.96
CA SER A 769 0.86 10.70 -5.42
C SER A 769 1.41 12.00 -6.01
N ARG A 770 0.87 13.14 -5.58
CA ARG A 770 1.30 14.48 -6.00
C ARG A 770 2.71 14.86 -5.51
N ALA A 771 3.12 14.36 -4.34
CA ALA A 771 4.48 14.50 -3.83
C ALA A 771 5.51 13.62 -4.57
N GLY A 772 5.10 12.85 -5.59
CA GLY A 772 5.97 11.93 -6.32
C GLY A 772 6.33 10.64 -5.55
N LYS A 773 5.75 10.41 -4.37
CA LYS A 773 5.96 9.22 -3.55
C LYS A 773 5.10 8.07 -4.08
N LYS A 774 5.41 7.57 -5.29
CA LYS A 774 4.60 6.60 -6.04
C LYS A 774 4.29 5.32 -5.25
N ILE A 775 5.29 4.70 -4.63
CA ILE A 775 5.09 3.42 -3.91
C ILE A 775 4.17 3.58 -2.69
N PRO A 776 4.42 4.53 -1.76
CA PRO A 776 3.48 4.82 -0.67
C PRO A 776 2.08 5.21 -1.15
N ALA A 777 1.98 6.00 -2.23
CA ALA A 777 0.69 6.39 -2.80
C ALA A 777 -0.09 5.17 -3.31
N THR A 778 0.58 4.28 -4.04
CA THR A 778 -0.01 3.01 -4.50
C THR A 778 -0.49 2.18 -3.31
N ALA A 779 0.30 2.07 -2.25
CA ALA A 779 -0.09 1.32 -1.05
C ALA A 779 -1.34 1.91 -0.38
N GLU A 780 -1.43 3.23 -0.23
CA GLU A 780 -2.59 3.89 0.37
C GLU A 780 -3.84 3.83 -0.51
N TYR A 781 -3.70 3.96 -1.84
CA TYR A 781 -4.83 3.76 -2.76
C TYR A 781 -5.33 2.32 -2.76
N LEU A 782 -4.43 1.33 -2.73
CA LEU A 782 -4.81 -0.08 -2.61
C LEU A 782 -5.48 -0.36 -1.26
N ALA A 783 -4.97 0.20 -0.17
CA ALA A 783 -5.59 0.06 1.15
C ALA A 783 -6.96 0.76 1.23
N PHE A 784 -7.11 1.91 0.58
CA PHE A 784 -8.40 2.58 0.43
C PHE A 784 -9.39 1.71 -0.36
N LEU A 785 -8.98 1.12 -1.49
CA LEU A 785 -9.85 0.26 -2.29
C LEU A 785 -10.19 -1.05 -1.59
N ARG A 786 -9.30 -1.57 -0.73
CA ARG A 786 -9.54 -2.74 0.11
C ARG A 786 -10.63 -2.46 1.15
N ASP A 787 -10.55 -1.32 1.84
CA ASP A 787 -11.41 -1.02 3.00
C ASP A 787 -12.69 -0.24 2.59
N HIS A 788 -12.69 0.42 1.44
CA HIS A 788 -13.74 1.35 1.01
C HIS A 788 -14.09 1.24 -0.49
N ARG A 789 -14.21 0.02 -1.02
CA ARG A 789 -14.49 -0.21 -2.46
C ARG A 789 -15.81 0.38 -2.96
N THR A 790 -16.81 0.52 -2.08
CA THR A 790 -18.13 1.10 -2.40
C THR A 790 -18.16 2.62 -2.22
N ASP A 791 -17.08 3.25 -1.74
CA ASP A 791 -16.99 4.70 -1.64
C ASP A 791 -17.04 5.34 -3.03
N ARG A 792 -17.73 6.46 -3.15
CA ARG A 792 -17.89 7.23 -4.39
C ARG A 792 -16.57 7.59 -5.09
N ARG A 793 -15.43 7.54 -4.37
CA ARG A 793 -14.08 7.83 -4.86
C ARG A 793 -13.29 6.60 -5.29
N ALA A 794 -13.83 5.39 -5.18
CA ALA A 794 -13.17 4.18 -5.69
C ALA A 794 -12.79 4.28 -7.19
N PRO A 795 -13.63 4.86 -8.08
CA PRO A 795 -13.23 5.12 -9.47
C PRO A 795 -12.01 6.04 -9.60
N ASP A 796 -11.91 7.07 -8.74
CA ASP A 796 -10.77 7.99 -8.73
C ASP A 796 -9.48 7.30 -8.29
N ALA A 797 -9.54 6.44 -7.27
CA ALA A 797 -8.40 5.67 -6.79
C ALA A 797 -7.89 4.70 -7.86
N LEU A 798 -8.79 3.98 -8.55
CA LEU A 798 -8.42 3.08 -9.66
C LEU A 798 -7.78 3.84 -10.82
N LEU A 799 -8.34 4.99 -11.18
CA LEU A 799 -7.77 5.83 -12.24
C LEU A 799 -6.38 6.37 -11.86
N ALA A 800 -6.19 6.76 -10.59
CA ALA A 800 -4.89 7.19 -10.07
C ALA A 800 -3.86 6.05 -10.10
N LEU A 801 -4.24 4.84 -9.70
CA LEU A 801 -3.39 3.64 -9.79
C LEU A 801 -3.02 3.31 -11.24
N ALA A 802 -3.98 3.38 -12.18
CA ALA A 802 -3.72 3.16 -13.59
C ALA A 802 -2.69 4.14 -14.17
N ARG A 803 -2.77 5.41 -13.77
CA ARG A 803 -1.79 6.44 -14.14
C ARG A 803 -0.43 6.19 -13.52
N LEU A 804 -0.36 5.92 -12.21
CA LEU A 804 0.89 5.62 -11.50
C LEU A 804 1.59 4.40 -12.10
N ALA A 805 0.84 3.36 -12.47
CA ALA A 805 1.35 2.20 -13.17
C ALA A 805 1.86 2.55 -14.57
N GLY A 806 1.10 3.33 -15.34
CA GLY A 806 1.49 3.80 -16.67
C GLY A 806 2.78 4.63 -16.64
N ASP A 807 2.91 5.54 -15.69
CA ASP A 807 4.09 6.39 -15.47
C ASP A 807 5.30 5.57 -15.02
N SER A 808 5.06 4.45 -14.36
CA SER A 808 6.10 3.48 -13.97
C SER A 808 6.40 2.46 -15.08
N LYS A 809 5.87 2.67 -16.29
CA LYS A 809 5.96 1.80 -17.47
C LYS A 809 5.49 0.36 -17.21
N ALA A 810 4.69 0.15 -16.18
CA ALA A 810 4.05 -1.11 -15.89
C ALA A 810 2.77 -1.22 -16.71
N VAL A 811 2.93 -1.46 -18.02
CA VAL A 811 1.84 -1.42 -19.02
C VAL A 811 0.71 -2.40 -18.68
N GLU A 812 1.04 -3.63 -18.30
CA GLU A 812 0.04 -4.64 -17.94
C GLU A 812 -0.76 -4.26 -16.69
N LEU A 813 -0.09 -3.65 -15.73
CA LEU A 813 -0.67 -3.11 -14.52
C LEU A 813 -1.65 -1.97 -14.83
N ALA A 814 -1.22 -1.01 -15.66
CA ALA A 814 -2.06 0.09 -16.11
C ALA A 814 -3.29 -0.42 -16.87
N ARG A 815 -3.09 -1.35 -17.81
CA ARG A 815 -4.15 -2.02 -18.56
C ARG A 815 -5.17 -2.65 -17.64
N SER A 816 -4.71 -3.40 -16.63
CA SER A 816 -5.63 -4.06 -15.70
C SER A 816 -6.44 -3.12 -14.83
N TYR A 817 -5.87 -1.99 -14.39
CA TYR A 817 -6.61 -1.01 -13.60
C TYR A 817 -7.66 -0.31 -14.46
N TYR A 818 -7.33 0.01 -15.72
CA TYR A 818 -8.32 0.51 -16.67
C TYR A 818 -9.43 -0.50 -16.93
N GLN A 819 -9.12 -1.78 -17.13
CA GLN A 819 -10.12 -2.83 -17.31
C GLN A 819 -11.05 -2.97 -16.10
N THR A 820 -10.48 -3.00 -14.90
CA THR A 820 -11.24 -3.09 -13.64
C THR A 820 -12.20 -1.91 -13.49
N LEU A 821 -11.70 -0.69 -13.76
CA LEU A 821 -12.49 0.53 -13.70
C LEU A 821 -13.65 0.53 -14.71
N MET A 822 -13.41 0.03 -15.94
CA MET A 822 -14.43 -0.07 -16.97
C MET A 822 -15.48 -1.16 -16.67
N SER A 823 -15.08 -2.28 -16.06
CA SER A 823 -15.99 -3.38 -15.75
C SER A 823 -16.82 -3.15 -14.50
N GLU A 824 -16.23 -2.59 -13.45
CA GLU A 824 -16.91 -2.41 -12.15
C GLU A 824 -17.66 -1.07 -12.05
N PHE A 825 -17.19 -0.02 -12.75
CA PHE A 825 -17.77 1.31 -12.67
C PHE A 825 -18.14 1.88 -14.05
N PRO A 826 -18.86 1.13 -14.91
CA PRO A 826 -19.02 1.47 -16.33
C PRO A 826 -19.65 2.85 -16.58
N GLN A 827 -20.52 3.33 -15.67
CA GLN A 827 -21.27 4.59 -15.83
C GLN A 827 -20.54 5.83 -15.29
N THR A 828 -19.30 5.70 -14.78
CA THR A 828 -18.58 6.82 -14.14
C THR A 828 -17.79 7.67 -15.15
N PRO A 829 -17.59 8.98 -14.90
CA PRO A 829 -16.70 9.83 -15.71
C PRO A 829 -15.27 9.29 -15.79
N GLN A 830 -14.79 8.68 -14.70
CA GLN A 830 -13.48 8.05 -14.59
C GLN A 830 -13.38 6.85 -15.52
N SER A 831 -14.42 6.02 -15.62
CA SER A 831 -14.51 4.93 -16.60
C SER A 831 -14.45 5.44 -18.03
N LYS A 832 -15.21 6.49 -18.39
CA LYS A 832 -15.10 7.13 -19.71
C LYS A 832 -13.65 7.58 -19.98
N THR A 833 -13.03 8.24 -19.01
CA THR A 833 -11.62 8.68 -19.11
C THR A 833 -10.66 7.49 -19.28
N ALA A 834 -10.94 6.38 -18.59
CA ALA A 834 -10.18 5.15 -18.68
C ALA A 834 -10.28 4.48 -20.05
N VAL A 835 -11.45 4.49 -20.70
CA VAL A 835 -11.62 3.97 -22.07
C VAL A 835 -10.67 4.67 -23.04
N LEU A 836 -10.63 6.01 -23.03
CA LEU A 836 -9.75 6.76 -23.93
C LEU A 836 -8.26 6.60 -23.55
N ALA A 837 -7.93 6.55 -22.25
CA ALA A 837 -6.58 6.29 -21.78
C ALA A 837 -6.09 4.87 -22.16
N ALA A 838 -6.95 3.86 -22.05
CA ALA A 838 -6.70 2.50 -22.48
C ALA A 838 -6.54 2.43 -24.00
N ALA A 839 -7.42 3.09 -24.78
CA ALA A 839 -7.28 3.14 -26.24
C ALA A 839 -5.92 3.72 -26.66
N ARG A 840 -5.44 4.78 -25.98
CA ARG A 840 -4.10 5.34 -26.20
C ARG A 840 -2.98 4.38 -25.80
N LEU A 841 -3.15 3.67 -24.70
CA LEU A 841 -2.21 2.64 -24.27
C LEU A 841 -2.10 1.55 -25.34
N GLU A 842 -3.23 0.99 -25.78
CA GLU A 842 -3.27 -0.08 -26.78
C GLU A 842 -2.76 0.36 -28.15
N PHE A 843 -3.06 1.59 -28.58
CA PHE A 843 -2.52 2.14 -29.81
C PHE A 843 -0.99 2.21 -29.77
N ARG A 844 -0.41 2.64 -28.63
CA ARG A 844 1.05 2.68 -28.44
C ARG A 844 1.68 1.29 -28.38
N GLN A 845 0.92 0.27 -27.96
CA GLN A 845 1.34 -1.13 -27.97
C GLN A 845 1.15 -1.81 -29.34
N GLY A 846 0.67 -1.09 -30.36
CA GLY A 846 0.43 -1.63 -31.70
C GLY A 846 -0.85 -2.47 -31.82
N GLN A 847 -1.67 -2.55 -30.77
CA GLN A 847 -2.91 -3.32 -30.75
C GLN A 847 -4.06 -2.52 -31.40
N TYR A 848 -3.92 -2.19 -32.68
CA TYR A 848 -4.81 -1.25 -33.39
C TYR A 848 -6.28 -1.69 -33.45
N ALA A 849 -6.56 -2.99 -33.50
CA ALA A 849 -7.93 -3.50 -33.48
C ALA A 849 -8.63 -3.19 -32.15
N LEU A 850 -7.94 -3.46 -31.03
CA LEU A 850 -8.45 -3.18 -29.69
C LEU A 850 -8.51 -1.66 -29.43
N ALA A 851 -7.48 -0.93 -29.85
CA ALA A 851 -7.44 0.53 -29.75
C ALA A 851 -8.62 1.17 -30.51
N ARG A 852 -8.93 0.71 -31.72
CA ARG A 852 -10.10 1.17 -32.48
C ARG A 852 -11.40 0.85 -31.75
N LYS A 853 -11.55 -0.38 -31.23
CA LYS A 853 -12.76 -0.79 -30.50
C LYS A 853 -13.00 0.12 -29.29
N LEU A 854 -11.98 0.34 -28.46
CA LEU A 854 -12.07 1.20 -27.28
C LEU A 854 -12.31 2.68 -27.66
N ALA A 855 -11.63 3.19 -28.70
CA ALA A 855 -11.83 4.56 -29.16
C ALA A 855 -13.27 4.80 -29.68
N LEU A 856 -13.85 3.83 -30.39
CA LEU A 856 -15.26 3.88 -30.82
C LEU A 856 -16.24 3.71 -29.65
N GLN A 857 -15.87 2.97 -28.61
CA GLN A 857 -16.68 2.87 -27.39
C GLN A 857 -16.78 4.22 -26.64
N TYR A 858 -15.74 5.06 -26.70
CA TYR A 858 -15.78 6.41 -26.13
C TYR A 858 -16.63 7.38 -26.97
N TYR A 859 -16.74 7.13 -28.28
CA TYR A 859 -17.37 8.06 -29.22
C TYR A 859 -18.87 8.26 -28.93
N SER A 860 -19.28 9.52 -28.73
CA SER A 860 -20.68 9.92 -28.64
C SER A 860 -21.05 10.83 -29.82
N PRO A 861 -22.09 10.50 -30.61
CA PRO A 861 -22.53 11.34 -31.73
C PRO A 861 -23.03 12.72 -31.34
N GLN A 862 -23.31 13.01 -30.07
CA GLN A 862 -23.79 14.33 -29.63
C GLN A 862 -22.69 15.18 -28.97
N ASP A 863 -21.57 14.59 -28.57
CA ASP A 863 -20.49 15.28 -27.86
C ASP A 863 -19.52 15.98 -28.84
N THR A 864 -19.29 17.28 -28.61
CA THR A 864 -18.35 18.12 -29.38
C THR A 864 -17.08 18.47 -28.59
N SER A 865 -16.80 17.76 -27.51
CA SER A 865 -15.58 17.93 -26.70
C SER A 865 -14.29 17.60 -27.46
N ALA A 866 -13.18 18.18 -27.01
CA ALA A 866 -11.85 17.89 -27.54
C ALA A 866 -11.46 16.41 -27.37
N ALA A 867 -11.97 15.75 -26.32
CA ALA A 867 -11.75 14.32 -26.06
C ALA A 867 -12.49 13.44 -27.06
N THR A 868 -13.71 13.81 -27.47
CA THR A 868 -14.45 13.09 -28.52
C THR A 868 -13.79 13.27 -29.89
N ALA A 869 -13.26 14.46 -30.19
CA ALA A 869 -12.43 14.66 -31.38
C ALA A 869 -11.16 13.77 -31.37
N GLU A 870 -10.48 13.66 -30.21
CA GLU A 870 -9.31 12.80 -30.04
C GLU A 870 -9.66 11.31 -30.18
N ALA A 871 -10.74 10.86 -29.56
CA ALA A 871 -11.20 9.47 -29.67
C ALA A 871 -11.54 9.11 -31.13
N MET A 872 -12.27 10.00 -31.83
CA MET A 872 -12.59 9.82 -33.24
C MET A 872 -11.32 9.79 -34.11
N ALA A 873 -10.37 10.69 -33.85
CA ALA A 873 -9.07 10.70 -34.52
C ALA A 873 -8.32 9.38 -34.28
N LEU A 874 -8.27 8.89 -33.04
CA LEU A 874 -7.60 7.64 -32.69
C LEU A 874 -8.26 6.42 -33.35
N ALA A 875 -9.59 6.40 -33.43
CA ALA A 875 -10.34 5.35 -34.14
C ALA A 875 -10.04 5.36 -35.64
N ILE A 876 -10.04 6.54 -36.28
CA ILE A 876 -9.69 6.72 -37.69
C ILE A 876 -8.25 6.26 -37.96
N LYS A 877 -7.28 6.75 -37.17
CA LYS A 877 -5.87 6.36 -37.27
C LYS A 877 -5.70 4.86 -37.14
N SER A 878 -6.36 4.24 -36.15
CA SER A 878 -6.35 2.79 -35.98
C SER A 878 -6.96 2.06 -37.18
N GLY A 879 -8.04 2.57 -37.76
CA GLY A 879 -8.66 2.02 -38.97
C GLY A 879 -7.76 2.10 -40.21
N LEU A 880 -7.07 3.23 -40.39
CA LEU A 880 -6.09 3.44 -41.45
C LEU A 880 -4.86 2.52 -41.30
N ARG A 881 -4.43 2.25 -40.07
CA ARG A 881 -3.36 1.28 -39.78
C ARG A 881 -3.80 -0.17 -40.03
N LEU A 882 -5.09 -0.47 -39.89
CA LEU A 882 -5.71 -1.75 -40.26
C LEU A 882 -6.02 -1.88 -41.76
N GLY A 883 -5.70 -0.87 -42.59
CA GLY A 883 -5.94 -0.90 -44.03
C GLY A 883 -7.38 -0.59 -44.47
N ARG A 884 -8.26 -0.17 -43.55
CA ARG A 884 -9.68 0.12 -43.84
C ARG A 884 -9.89 1.52 -44.45
N ILE A 885 -9.14 1.83 -45.50
CA ILE A 885 -9.02 3.19 -46.05
C ILE A 885 -10.39 3.75 -46.46
N GLN A 886 -11.15 3.01 -47.28
CA GLN A 886 -12.45 3.46 -47.79
C GLN A 886 -13.47 3.72 -46.67
N ALA A 887 -13.55 2.82 -45.69
CA ALA A 887 -14.45 2.98 -44.53
C ALA A 887 -14.12 4.25 -43.72
N THR A 888 -12.84 4.59 -43.60
CA THR A 888 -12.40 5.76 -42.84
C THR A 888 -12.56 7.09 -43.59
N GLU A 889 -12.70 7.14 -44.92
CA GLU A 889 -12.82 8.41 -45.65
C GLU A 889 -14.06 9.21 -45.25
N ASN A 890 -15.18 8.52 -44.99
CA ASN A 890 -16.41 9.15 -44.51
C ASN A 890 -16.24 9.64 -43.06
N GLU A 891 -15.54 8.88 -42.21
CA GLU A 891 -15.20 9.29 -40.84
C GLU A 891 -14.33 10.57 -40.85
N ILE A 892 -13.37 10.66 -41.76
CA ILE A 892 -12.49 11.83 -41.93
C ILE A 892 -13.29 13.08 -42.36
N LYS A 893 -14.22 12.93 -43.30
CA LYS A 893 -15.11 14.01 -43.72
C LYS A 893 -15.95 14.50 -42.52
N ASN A 894 -16.50 13.57 -41.76
CA ASN A 894 -17.32 13.85 -40.57
C ASN A 894 -16.50 14.56 -39.47
N LEU A 895 -15.26 14.13 -39.19
CA LEU A 895 -14.39 14.82 -38.24
C LEU A 895 -14.15 16.28 -38.66
N ARG A 896 -13.93 16.52 -39.96
CA ARG A 896 -13.68 17.87 -40.49
C ARG A 896 -14.90 18.78 -40.37
N THR A 897 -16.09 18.28 -40.67
CA THR A 897 -17.32 19.08 -40.59
C THR A 897 -17.69 19.39 -39.15
N ARG A 898 -17.51 18.45 -38.22
CA ARG A 898 -17.86 18.62 -36.81
C ARG A 898 -16.81 19.37 -35.99
N PHE A 899 -15.53 19.24 -36.33
CA PHE A 899 -14.42 19.84 -35.57
C PHE A 899 -13.52 20.72 -36.44
N PRO A 900 -14.05 21.78 -37.09
CA PRO A 900 -13.28 22.60 -38.04
C PRO A 900 -12.09 23.33 -37.40
N LYS A 901 -12.15 23.61 -36.09
CA LYS A 901 -11.06 24.25 -35.33
C LYS A 901 -9.89 23.31 -35.02
N ARG A 902 -10.10 21.98 -35.05
CA ARG A 902 -9.05 20.97 -34.78
C ARG A 902 -8.25 20.61 -36.02
N ILE A 903 -7.68 21.64 -36.66
CA ILE A 903 -6.85 21.47 -37.86
C ILE A 903 -5.58 20.64 -37.58
N ASP A 904 -5.12 20.62 -36.32
CA ASP A 904 -4.06 19.75 -35.81
C ASP A 904 -4.40 18.27 -36.03
N LEU A 905 -5.57 17.82 -35.58
CA LEU A 905 -6.03 16.44 -35.75
C LEU A 905 -6.30 16.11 -37.22
N TYR A 906 -6.91 17.04 -37.96
CA TYR A 906 -7.15 16.84 -39.38
C TYR A 906 -5.85 16.66 -40.16
N ALA A 907 -4.81 17.44 -39.86
CA ALA A 907 -3.52 17.31 -40.51
C ALA A 907 -2.82 15.98 -40.19
N ASP A 908 -2.82 15.57 -38.91
CA ASP A 908 -2.29 14.26 -38.47
C ASP A 908 -3.00 13.10 -39.21
N ILE A 909 -4.33 13.15 -39.29
CA ILE A 909 -5.13 12.13 -39.98
C ILE A 909 -4.93 12.13 -41.50
N GLN A 910 -4.84 13.30 -42.13
CA GLN A 910 -4.55 13.40 -43.56
C GLN A 910 -3.15 12.86 -43.88
N TYR A 911 -2.19 13.06 -42.98
CA TYR A 911 -0.89 12.44 -43.08
C TYR A 911 -0.98 10.92 -42.99
N GLU A 912 -1.68 10.40 -41.99
CA GLU A 912 -1.95 8.96 -41.82
C GLU A 912 -2.70 8.35 -43.02
N LEU A 913 -3.63 9.09 -43.63
CA LEU A 913 -4.36 8.69 -44.84
C LEU A 913 -3.43 8.62 -46.04
N GLY A 914 -2.59 9.64 -46.24
CA GLY A 914 -1.58 9.64 -47.29
C GLY A 914 -0.59 8.48 -47.12
N ASP A 915 -0.18 8.19 -45.89
CA ASP A 915 0.70 7.06 -45.56
C ASP A 915 0.00 5.72 -45.77
N ALA A 916 -1.31 5.63 -45.48
CA ALA A 916 -2.12 4.45 -45.80
C ALA A 916 -2.23 4.22 -47.31
N TRP A 917 -2.38 5.28 -48.12
CA TRP A 917 -2.34 5.17 -49.58
C TRP A 917 -0.98 4.72 -50.11
N ILE A 918 0.12 5.20 -49.51
CA ILE A 918 1.47 4.70 -49.81
C ILE A 918 1.54 3.19 -49.53
N ARG A 919 1.07 2.73 -48.36
CA ARG A 919 1.04 1.29 -48.02
C ARG A 919 0.19 0.47 -48.99
N ALA A 920 -0.92 1.04 -49.47
CA ALA A 920 -1.77 0.47 -50.50
C ALA A 920 -1.21 0.60 -51.93
N LYS A 921 0.05 1.05 -52.09
CA LYS A 921 0.75 1.27 -53.37
C LYS A 921 0.06 2.27 -54.32
N ASN A 922 -0.83 3.12 -53.81
CA ASN A 922 -1.53 4.14 -54.59
C ASN A 922 -0.86 5.52 -54.46
N PHE A 923 0.32 5.66 -55.06
CA PHE A 923 1.19 6.82 -54.86
C PHE A 923 0.61 8.14 -55.41
N ARG A 924 -0.18 8.08 -56.49
CA ARG A 924 -0.85 9.27 -57.05
C ARG A 924 -1.88 9.84 -56.08
N LYS A 925 -2.69 8.99 -55.45
CA LYS A 925 -3.65 9.43 -54.41
C LYS A 925 -2.93 9.98 -53.19
N ALA A 926 -1.84 9.33 -52.75
CA ALA A 926 -1.02 9.82 -51.65
C ALA A 926 -0.47 11.22 -51.93
N GLU A 927 0.15 11.42 -53.10
CA GLU A 927 0.70 12.72 -53.52
C GLU A 927 -0.39 13.80 -53.56
N LYS A 928 -1.57 13.49 -54.13
CA LYS A 928 -2.71 14.42 -54.15
C LYS A 928 -3.16 14.79 -52.74
N THR A 929 -3.23 13.82 -51.82
CA THR A 929 -3.59 14.05 -50.41
C THR A 929 -2.59 15.00 -49.73
N PHE A 930 -1.28 14.76 -49.88
CA PHE A 930 -0.26 15.62 -49.30
C PHE A 930 -0.21 17.02 -49.93
N LYS A 931 -0.35 17.15 -51.25
CA LYS A 931 -0.45 18.46 -51.94
C LYS A 931 -1.65 19.27 -51.43
N ASN A 932 -2.80 18.63 -51.28
CA ASN A 932 -4.00 19.26 -50.72
C ASN A 932 -3.80 19.68 -49.27
N LEU A 933 -3.17 18.84 -48.45
CA LEU A 933 -2.84 19.18 -47.06
C LEU A 933 -1.89 20.38 -47.00
N ARG A 934 -0.85 20.41 -47.84
CA ARG A 934 0.14 21.50 -47.92
C ARG A 934 -0.52 22.83 -48.27
N LYS A 935 -1.45 22.84 -49.24
CA LYS A 935 -2.21 24.04 -49.62
C LYS A 935 -3.05 24.57 -48.45
N LYS A 936 -3.70 23.68 -47.69
CA LYS A 936 -4.58 24.04 -46.57
C LYS A 936 -3.86 24.44 -45.28
N THR A 937 -2.62 23.98 -45.12
CA THR A 937 -1.79 24.22 -43.92
C THR A 937 -0.70 25.26 -44.16
N LYS A 938 -0.78 26.02 -45.26
CA LYS A 938 0.21 27.05 -45.64
C LYS A 938 0.52 27.97 -44.44
N ASN A 939 1.81 28.14 -44.15
CA ASN A 939 2.35 28.94 -43.05
C ASN A 939 1.95 28.50 -41.63
N LYS A 940 1.45 27.27 -41.45
CA LYS A 940 1.16 26.70 -40.13
C LYS A 940 2.16 25.59 -39.79
N PRO A 941 2.44 25.31 -38.51
CA PRO A 941 3.35 24.22 -38.11
C PRO A 941 2.97 22.85 -38.69
N GLN A 942 1.68 22.60 -38.92
CA GLN A 942 1.16 21.36 -39.51
C GLN A 942 1.58 21.16 -40.97
N ALA A 943 2.14 22.18 -41.65
CA ALA A 943 2.68 22.05 -43.00
C ALA A 943 3.80 20.99 -43.09
N ILE A 944 4.54 20.78 -42.00
CA ILE A 944 5.61 19.77 -41.94
C ILE A 944 5.11 18.36 -42.29
N TYR A 945 3.91 17.98 -41.84
CA TYR A 945 3.31 16.68 -42.18
C TYR A 945 3.08 16.55 -43.69
N ALA A 946 2.65 17.63 -44.33
CA ALA A 946 2.39 17.66 -45.76
C ALA A 946 3.67 17.65 -46.59
N GLU A 947 4.68 18.42 -46.19
CA GLU A 947 5.99 18.48 -46.85
C GLU A 947 6.72 17.14 -46.73
N PHE A 948 6.75 16.57 -45.52
CA PHE A 948 7.36 15.28 -45.27
C PHE A 948 6.66 14.16 -46.05
N GLY A 949 5.33 14.06 -45.94
CA GLY A 949 4.56 13.07 -46.66
C GLY A 949 4.69 13.18 -48.19
N LEU A 950 4.71 14.41 -48.72
CA LEU A 950 4.96 14.65 -50.14
C LEU A 950 6.37 14.20 -50.55
N GLY A 951 7.40 14.49 -49.75
CA GLY A 951 8.75 14.01 -49.97
C GLY A 951 8.82 12.48 -50.04
N LYS A 952 8.18 11.78 -49.11
CA LYS A 952 8.05 10.31 -49.14
C LYS A 952 7.37 9.82 -50.42
N ALA A 953 6.26 10.44 -50.81
CA ALA A 953 5.50 10.05 -51.99
C ALA A 953 6.28 10.26 -53.30
N LEU A 954 7.07 11.33 -53.40
CA LEU A 954 7.94 11.62 -54.54
C LEU A 954 9.10 10.60 -54.63
N LEU A 955 9.69 10.26 -53.49
CA LEU A 955 10.79 9.31 -53.41
C LEU A 955 10.38 7.92 -53.89
N ILE A 956 9.21 7.43 -53.49
CA ILE A 956 8.67 6.13 -53.94
C ILE A 956 8.32 6.15 -55.43
N GLN A 957 8.08 7.32 -56.01
CA GLN A 957 7.91 7.51 -57.45
C GLN A 957 9.26 7.69 -58.19
N ASN A 958 10.39 7.39 -57.56
CA ASN A 958 11.76 7.58 -58.09
C ASN A 958 12.12 9.03 -58.44
N LYS A 959 11.42 10.04 -57.88
CA LYS A 959 11.74 11.47 -58.06
C LYS A 959 12.68 11.94 -56.94
N PHE A 960 13.91 11.42 -56.97
CA PHE A 960 14.86 11.57 -55.86
C PHE A 960 15.29 13.00 -55.58
N ASP A 961 15.61 13.78 -56.62
CA ASP A 961 16.12 15.15 -56.45
C ASP A 961 15.07 16.09 -55.84
N ASP A 962 13.83 16.01 -56.31
CA ASP A 962 12.71 16.79 -55.78
C ASP A 962 12.39 16.41 -54.33
N ALA A 963 12.44 15.11 -54.02
CA ALA A 963 12.22 14.60 -52.67
C ALA A 963 13.31 15.08 -51.71
N LEU A 964 14.59 14.99 -52.10
CA LEU A 964 15.72 15.42 -51.29
C LEU A 964 15.72 16.93 -51.04
N LYS A 965 15.51 17.75 -52.09
CA LYS A 965 15.40 19.21 -51.95
C LYS A 965 14.30 19.60 -50.97
N LEU A 966 13.16 18.90 -51.02
CA LEU A 966 12.05 19.17 -50.11
C LEU A 966 12.35 18.72 -48.67
N LEU A 967 12.85 17.49 -48.48
CA LEU A 967 13.05 16.90 -47.15
C LEU A 967 14.21 17.54 -46.38
N THR A 968 15.30 17.90 -47.06
CA THR A 968 16.48 18.54 -46.42
C THR A 968 16.24 20.00 -46.02
N ARG A 969 15.23 20.65 -46.60
CA ARG A 969 14.79 22.01 -46.22
C ARG A 969 13.90 22.04 -44.99
N ILE A 970 13.26 20.92 -44.63
CA ILE A 970 12.35 20.86 -43.47
C ILE A 970 13.05 21.28 -42.16
N PRO A 971 14.26 20.78 -41.82
CA PRO A 971 14.95 21.17 -40.59
C PRO A 971 15.30 22.66 -40.50
N SER A 972 15.62 23.32 -41.62
CA SER A 972 15.90 24.76 -41.62
C SER A 972 14.63 25.60 -41.52
N THR A 973 13.50 25.09 -42.03
CA THR A 973 12.22 25.80 -42.03
C THR A 973 11.48 25.64 -40.69
N TRP A 974 11.65 24.50 -40.02
CA TRP A 974 10.91 24.13 -38.79
C TRP A 974 11.82 23.60 -37.67
N PRO A 975 12.88 24.34 -37.26
CA PRO A 975 14.00 23.82 -36.45
C PRO A 975 13.63 23.30 -35.06
N GLN A 976 12.50 23.73 -34.48
CA GLN A 976 12.05 23.30 -33.15
C GLN A 976 10.80 22.40 -33.19
N HIS A 977 10.35 21.96 -34.37
CA HIS A 977 9.11 21.19 -34.47
C HIS A 977 9.28 19.75 -33.92
N PRO A 978 8.39 19.24 -33.05
CA PRO A 978 8.53 17.91 -32.44
C PRO A 978 8.64 16.75 -33.45
N PHE A 979 8.06 16.92 -34.63
CA PHE A 979 8.06 15.93 -35.71
C PHE A 979 9.41 15.80 -36.46
N LEU A 980 10.39 16.68 -36.21
CA LEU A 980 11.69 16.65 -36.89
C LEU A 980 12.44 15.33 -36.70
N ARG A 981 12.27 14.66 -35.56
CA ARG A 981 12.90 13.35 -35.31
C ARG A 981 12.47 12.32 -36.35
N GLU A 982 11.20 12.33 -36.77
CA GLU A 982 10.68 11.43 -37.80
C GLU A 982 11.27 11.76 -39.18
N VAL A 983 11.49 13.05 -39.47
CA VAL A 983 12.15 13.52 -40.70
C VAL A 983 13.60 13.04 -40.76
N TYR A 984 14.36 13.21 -39.67
CA TYR A 984 15.74 12.75 -39.60
C TYR A 984 15.86 11.22 -39.70
N LEU A 985 14.98 10.48 -39.03
CA LEU A 985 14.90 9.02 -39.16
C LEU A 985 14.72 8.59 -40.62
N PHE A 986 13.81 9.25 -41.34
CA PHE A 986 13.55 8.92 -42.73
C PHE A 986 14.69 9.33 -43.67
N LEU A 987 15.30 10.50 -43.45
CA LEU A 987 16.50 10.89 -44.18
C LEU A 987 17.63 9.88 -43.95
N ALA A 988 17.79 9.39 -42.72
CA ALA A 988 18.76 8.36 -42.42
C ALA A 988 18.47 7.04 -43.13
N ASP A 989 17.20 6.59 -43.14
CA ASP A 989 16.77 5.41 -43.91
C ASP A 989 17.11 5.57 -45.40
N PHE A 990 16.88 6.76 -45.96
CA PHE A 990 17.21 7.07 -47.35
C PHE A 990 18.72 7.06 -47.62
N TYR A 991 19.50 7.78 -46.81
CA TYR A 991 20.96 7.82 -46.95
C TYR A 991 21.58 6.43 -46.79
N GLN A 992 21.06 5.62 -45.87
CA GLN A 992 21.49 4.25 -45.70
C GLN A 992 21.22 3.40 -46.94
N ALA A 993 20.03 3.52 -47.56
CA ALA A 993 19.70 2.80 -48.79
C ALA A 993 20.68 3.15 -49.93
N GLN A 994 21.18 4.39 -49.96
CA GLN A 994 22.19 4.86 -50.91
C GLN A 994 23.64 4.64 -50.44
N ARG A 995 23.86 3.89 -49.35
CA ARG A 995 25.17 3.63 -48.73
C ARG A 995 25.96 4.90 -48.33
N GLN A 996 25.27 6.02 -48.12
CA GLN A 996 25.87 7.26 -47.60
C GLN A 996 25.90 7.22 -46.06
N TRP A 997 26.86 6.47 -45.51
CA TRP A 997 26.91 6.17 -44.07
C TRP A 997 27.05 7.42 -43.19
N ASP A 998 27.90 8.37 -43.55
CA ASP A 998 28.12 9.59 -42.75
C ASP A 998 26.87 10.46 -42.63
N ASN A 999 26.14 10.63 -43.74
CA ASN A 999 24.89 11.38 -43.77
C ASN A 999 23.81 10.66 -42.94
N ALA A 1000 23.74 9.33 -43.01
CA ALA A 1000 22.83 8.53 -42.20
C ALA A 1000 23.14 8.63 -40.69
N ILE A 1001 24.43 8.53 -40.31
CA ILE A 1001 24.89 8.67 -38.92
C ILE A 1001 24.59 10.08 -38.41
N SER A 1002 24.89 11.12 -39.18
CA SER A 1002 24.63 12.53 -38.82
C SER A 1002 23.14 12.78 -38.57
N ALA A 1003 22.27 12.30 -39.46
CA ALA A 1003 20.83 12.40 -39.28
C ALA A 1003 20.35 11.65 -38.02
N LEU A 1004 20.85 10.44 -37.75
CA LEU A 1004 20.47 9.67 -36.56
C LEU A 1004 21.01 10.24 -35.25
N LYS A 1005 22.20 10.84 -35.26
CA LYS A 1005 22.73 11.60 -34.11
C LYS A 1005 21.83 12.80 -33.81
N LYS A 1006 21.38 13.54 -34.83
CA LYS A 1006 20.39 14.63 -34.66
C LYS A 1006 19.04 14.10 -34.16
N ALA A 1007 18.58 12.96 -34.65
CA ALA A 1007 17.35 12.31 -34.17
C ALA A 1007 17.44 11.88 -32.69
N THR A 1008 18.65 11.64 -32.18
CA THR A 1008 18.92 11.20 -30.79
C THR A 1008 19.53 12.29 -29.90
N ALA A 1009 19.59 13.54 -30.36
CA ALA A 1009 20.20 14.66 -29.64
C ALA A 1009 19.37 15.14 -28.44
N ASP A 1010 18.05 15.12 -28.56
CA ASP A 1010 17.13 15.46 -27.47
C ASP A 1010 16.98 14.29 -26.47
N THR A 1011 16.90 14.61 -25.17
CA THR A 1011 16.82 13.69 -24.03
C THR A 1011 15.43 13.07 -23.82
N THR A 1012 14.45 13.37 -24.67
CA THR A 1012 13.12 12.75 -24.63
C THR A 1012 13.15 11.28 -25.09
N TYR A 1013 13.15 10.34 -24.14
CA TYR A 1013 13.24 8.89 -24.37
C TYR A 1013 11.92 8.24 -24.87
N ASP A 1014 11.38 8.73 -25.99
CA ASP A 1014 10.14 8.24 -26.59
C ASP A 1014 10.34 7.07 -27.57
N THR A 1015 9.25 6.59 -28.20
CA THR A 1015 9.29 5.49 -29.17
C THR A 1015 10.17 5.80 -30.39
N LEU A 1016 10.21 7.06 -30.82
CA LEU A 1016 11.03 7.50 -31.94
C LEU A 1016 12.51 7.54 -31.56
N TYR A 1017 12.83 7.95 -30.34
CA TYR A 1017 14.19 7.89 -29.80
C TYR A 1017 14.68 6.44 -29.73
N LYS A 1018 13.85 5.53 -29.19
CA LYS A 1018 14.12 4.09 -29.20
C LYS A 1018 14.40 3.57 -30.61
N ARG A 1019 13.53 3.90 -31.58
CA ARG A 1019 13.71 3.50 -32.99
C ARG A 1019 14.97 4.10 -33.60
N SER A 1020 15.30 5.35 -33.29
CA SER A 1020 16.49 6.04 -33.78
C SER A 1020 17.77 5.42 -33.27
N LEU A 1021 17.83 5.04 -31.99
CA LEU A 1021 18.97 4.31 -31.45
C LEU A 1021 19.12 2.93 -32.09
N ALA A 1022 18.03 2.19 -32.22
CA ALA A 1022 18.05 0.89 -32.89
C ALA A 1022 18.60 1.01 -34.31
N LYS A 1023 18.12 2.01 -35.06
CA LYS A 1023 18.57 2.30 -36.41
C LYS A 1023 20.03 2.75 -36.46
N LEU A 1024 20.49 3.51 -35.47
CA LEU A 1024 21.88 3.93 -35.36
C LEU A 1024 22.81 2.73 -35.12
N VAL A 1025 22.37 1.74 -34.33
CA VAL A 1025 23.08 0.45 -34.23
C VAL A 1025 23.15 -0.24 -35.59
N ASP A 1026 22.05 -0.28 -36.35
CA ASP A 1026 22.02 -0.90 -37.70
C ASP A 1026 22.95 -0.20 -38.69
N VAL A 1027 23.03 1.13 -38.65
CA VAL A 1027 23.91 1.90 -39.53
C VAL A 1027 25.37 1.71 -39.13
N TYR A 1028 25.69 1.73 -37.84
CA TYR A 1028 27.06 1.46 -37.38
C TYR A 1028 27.51 0.04 -37.76
N ASP A 1029 26.64 -0.95 -37.56
CA ASP A 1029 26.84 -2.34 -37.99
C ASP A 1029 27.13 -2.43 -39.50
N ALA A 1030 26.28 -1.84 -40.34
CA ALA A 1030 26.45 -1.84 -41.79
C ALA A 1030 27.70 -1.09 -42.28
N SER A 1031 28.14 -0.05 -41.55
CA SER A 1031 29.38 0.69 -41.83
C SER A 1031 30.65 0.02 -41.28
N GLY A 1032 30.54 -1.07 -40.52
CA GLY A 1032 31.67 -1.77 -39.90
C GLY A 1032 32.23 -1.10 -38.64
N ILE A 1033 31.53 -0.10 -38.09
CA ILE A 1033 31.98 0.69 -36.92
C ILE A 1033 31.44 0.05 -35.63
N TYR A 1034 31.97 -1.12 -35.28
CA TYR A 1034 31.41 -1.99 -34.24
C TYR A 1034 31.49 -1.43 -32.81
N GLU A 1035 32.51 -0.65 -32.47
CA GLU A 1035 32.65 -0.06 -31.12
C GLU A 1035 31.48 0.87 -30.79
N TYR A 1036 31.14 1.75 -31.73
CA TYR A 1036 29.99 2.65 -31.59
C TYR A 1036 28.66 1.90 -31.68
N ALA A 1037 28.59 0.80 -32.45
CA ALA A 1037 27.42 -0.09 -32.46
C ALA A 1037 27.19 -0.71 -31.07
N ILE A 1038 28.24 -1.22 -30.41
CA ILE A 1038 28.16 -1.78 -29.06
C ILE A 1038 27.77 -0.72 -28.03
N ALA A 1039 28.42 0.44 -28.05
CA ALA A 1039 28.10 1.53 -27.11
C ALA A 1039 26.64 1.98 -27.26
N THR A 1040 26.17 2.14 -28.49
CA THR A 1040 24.79 2.53 -28.79
C THR A 1040 23.80 1.42 -28.40
N ALA A 1041 24.13 0.15 -28.65
CA ALA A 1041 23.31 -0.99 -28.24
C ALA A 1041 23.23 -1.13 -26.71
N ARG A 1042 24.33 -0.92 -25.99
CA ARG A 1042 24.33 -0.88 -24.51
C ARG A 1042 23.49 0.27 -23.98
N LYS A 1043 23.64 1.47 -24.55
CA LYS A 1043 22.79 2.63 -24.24
C LYS A 1043 21.32 2.30 -24.48
N TYR A 1044 20.99 1.66 -25.60
CA TYR A 1044 19.64 1.16 -25.88
C TYR A 1044 19.16 0.20 -24.79
N LEU A 1045 19.96 -0.82 -24.43
CA LEU A 1045 19.61 -1.81 -23.41
C LEU A 1045 19.46 -1.22 -22.01
N GLN A 1046 20.24 -0.18 -21.68
CA GLN A 1046 20.14 0.53 -20.41
C GLN A 1046 18.81 1.30 -20.30
N MET A 1047 18.38 1.95 -21.38
CA MET A 1047 17.15 2.74 -21.39
C MET A 1047 15.89 1.93 -21.68
N PHE A 1048 16.03 0.83 -22.41
CA PHE A 1048 14.94 -0.04 -22.87
C PHE A 1048 15.23 -1.53 -22.57
N PRO A 1049 15.45 -1.91 -21.29
CA PRO A 1049 15.90 -3.26 -20.92
C PRO A 1049 14.88 -4.38 -21.20
N TYR A 1050 13.61 -4.03 -21.42
CA TYR A 1050 12.49 -4.95 -21.61
C TYR A 1050 11.87 -4.87 -23.02
N ASP A 1051 12.54 -4.20 -23.97
CA ASP A 1051 12.06 -4.16 -25.35
C ASP A 1051 12.13 -5.53 -26.03
N GLU A 1052 11.23 -5.83 -26.97
CA GLU A 1052 11.26 -7.07 -27.76
C GLU A 1052 12.60 -7.29 -28.47
N ARG A 1053 13.29 -6.20 -28.85
CA ARG A 1053 14.60 -6.24 -29.51
C ARG A 1053 15.75 -6.35 -28.52
N ALA A 1054 15.50 -6.27 -27.21
CA ALA A 1054 16.56 -6.30 -26.21
C ALA A 1054 17.35 -7.61 -26.30
N MET A 1055 16.67 -8.74 -26.52
CA MET A 1055 17.33 -10.03 -26.72
C MET A 1055 18.18 -10.01 -27.99
N SER A 1056 17.60 -9.60 -29.12
CA SER A 1056 18.31 -9.46 -30.40
C SER A 1056 19.54 -8.56 -30.30
N PHE A 1057 19.48 -7.41 -29.62
CA PHE A 1057 20.64 -6.54 -29.43
C PHE A 1057 21.71 -7.15 -28.54
N LYS A 1058 21.33 -7.89 -27.50
CA LYS A 1058 22.30 -8.64 -26.69
C LYS A 1058 23.02 -9.70 -27.53
N ILE A 1059 22.31 -10.39 -28.43
CA ILE A 1059 22.89 -11.35 -29.38
C ILE A 1059 23.84 -10.62 -30.35
N ARG A 1060 23.43 -9.47 -30.89
CA ARG A 1060 24.24 -8.66 -31.81
C ARG A 1060 25.50 -8.09 -31.16
N ILE A 1061 25.47 -7.70 -29.88
CA ILE A 1061 26.70 -7.30 -29.16
C ILE A 1061 27.74 -8.43 -29.17
N GLY A 1062 27.31 -9.68 -28.97
CA GLY A 1062 28.19 -10.85 -29.09
C GLY A 1062 28.78 -10.97 -30.50
N ARG A 1063 27.96 -10.67 -31.53
CA ARG A 1063 28.38 -10.71 -32.93
C ARG A 1063 29.40 -9.61 -33.24
N PHE A 1064 29.17 -8.39 -32.74
CA PHE A 1064 30.09 -7.27 -32.87
C PHE A 1064 31.45 -7.57 -32.22
N TYR A 1065 31.47 -8.18 -31.03
CA TYR A 1065 32.71 -8.65 -30.42
C TYR A 1065 33.43 -9.68 -31.29
N ARG A 1066 32.70 -10.64 -31.86
CA ARG A 1066 33.27 -11.65 -32.76
C ARG A 1066 33.85 -11.01 -34.02
N ASP A 1067 33.17 -10.05 -34.63
CA ASP A 1067 33.59 -9.40 -35.87
C ASP A 1067 34.81 -8.49 -35.64
N MET A 1068 34.96 -7.92 -34.44
CA MET A 1068 36.18 -7.26 -33.97
C MET A 1068 37.29 -8.23 -33.53
N ARG A 1069 37.11 -9.55 -33.70
CA ARG A 1069 38.01 -10.63 -33.26
C ARG A 1069 38.23 -10.71 -31.74
N GLN A 1070 37.37 -10.10 -30.94
CA GLN A 1070 37.35 -10.19 -29.48
C GLN A 1070 36.54 -11.42 -29.03
N TYR A 1071 37.03 -12.61 -29.39
CA TYR A 1071 36.25 -13.85 -29.27
C TYR A 1071 35.88 -14.23 -27.83
N ASP A 1072 36.73 -13.95 -26.84
CA ASP A 1072 36.40 -14.24 -25.44
C ASP A 1072 35.22 -13.41 -24.92
N LEU A 1073 35.13 -12.14 -25.32
CA LEU A 1073 33.99 -11.27 -24.98
C LEU A 1073 32.70 -11.73 -25.67
N ALA A 1074 32.80 -12.19 -26.93
CA ALA A 1074 31.67 -12.77 -27.64
C ALA A 1074 31.14 -14.03 -26.95
N VAL A 1075 32.04 -14.95 -26.56
CA VAL A 1075 31.69 -16.18 -25.83
C VAL A 1075 31.03 -15.86 -24.49
N ALA A 1076 31.57 -14.93 -23.72
CA ALA A 1076 30.99 -14.51 -22.44
C ALA A 1076 29.59 -13.91 -22.62
N GLN A 1077 29.42 -13.04 -23.62
CA GLN A 1077 28.14 -12.43 -23.95
C GLN A 1077 27.10 -13.50 -24.29
N TYR A 1078 27.38 -14.41 -25.22
CA TYR A 1078 26.41 -15.42 -25.64
C TYR A 1078 26.04 -16.40 -24.52
N LYS A 1079 27.01 -16.84 -23.70
CA LYS A 1079 26.75 -17.70 -22.54
C LYS A 1079 25.76 -17.08 -21.56
N SER A 1080 25.79 -15.75 -21.39
CA SER A 1080 24.85 -15.06 -20.50
C SER A 1080 23.40 -15.03 -21.00
N LEU A 1081 23.15 -15.36 -22.29
CA LEU A 1081 21.85 -15.21 -22.94
C LEU A 1081 21.08 -16.51 -23.11
N VAL A 1082 21.77 -17.63 -23.32
CA VAL A 1082 21.17 -18.96 -23.57
C VAL A 1082 19.96 -19.29 -22.68
N PRO A 1083 19.94 -19.00 -21.37
CA PRO A 1083 18.87 -19.45 -20.48
C PRO A 1083 17.56 -18.65 -20.61
N PHE A 1084 17.66 -17.43 -21.13
CA PHE A 1084 16.51 -16.57 -21.41
C PHE A 1084 15.99 -16.76 -22.83
N ALA A 1085 16.68 -17.56 -23.64
CA ALA A 1085 16.35 -17.78 -25.03
C ALA A 1085 15.36 -18.95 -25.18
N SER A 1086 14.31 -18.75 -25.98
CA SER A 1086 13.34 -19.77 -26.32
C SER A 1086 13.12 -19.80 -27.83
N GLY A 1087 12.75 -20.96 -28.39
CA GLY A 1087 12.48 -21.08 -29.83
C GLY A 1087 13.71 -20.75 -30.69
N GLU A 1088 13.52 -19.88 -31.69
CA GLU A 1088 14.54 -19.54 -32.70
C GLU A 1088 15.76 -18.81 -32.12
N ASP A 1089 15.57 -17.92 -31.15
CA ASP A 1089 16.66 -17.19 -30.48
C ASP A 1089 17.65 -18.16 -29.78
N LYS A 1090 17.14 -19.27 -29.23
CA LYS A 1090 17.99 -20.28 -28.55
C LYS A 1090 18.90 -20.98 -29.55
N ALA A 1091 18.38 -21.34 -30.72
CA ALA A 1091 19.18 -21.96 -31.78
C ALA A 1091 20.25 -20.98 -32.30
N GLU A 1092 19.88 -19.71 -32.54
CA GLU A 1092 20.80 -18.68 -33.01
C GLU A 1092 21.95 -18.41 -32.03
N ILE A 1093 21.66 -18.27 -30.73
CA ILE A 1093 22.68 -18.03 -29.70
C ILE A 1093 23.64 -19.21 -29.59
N LEU A 1094 23.12 -20.44 -29.56
CA LEU A 1094 23.97 -21.63 -29.43
C LEU A 1094 24.90 -21.80 -30.62
N TYR A 1095 24.42 -21.50 -31.84
CA TYR A 1095 25.24 -21.52 -33.04
C TYR A 1095 26.38 -20.49 -32.95
N PHE A 1096 26.08 -19.22 -32.67
CA PHE A 1096 27.11 -18.18 -32.63
C PHE A 1096 28.09 -18.35 -31.46
N LEU A 1097 27.64 -18.92 -30.35
CA LEU A 1097 28.52 -19.33 -29.26
C LEU A 1097 29.54 -20.38 -29.72
N ALA A 1098 29.07 -21.45 -30.38
CA ALA A 1098 29.92 -22.52 -30.89
C ALA A 1098 30.89 -22.01 -31.98
N GLU A 1099 30.41 -21.16 -32.88
CA GLU A 1099 31.24 -20.53 -33.91
C GLU A 1099 32.32 -19.61 -33.32
N SER A 1100 31.97 -18.82 -32.29
CA SER A 1100 32.94 -17.97 -31.59
C SER A 1100 34.01 -18.80 -30.88
N LEU A 1101 33.66 -19.95 -30.31
CA LEU A 1101 34.61 -20.91 -29.73
C LEU A 1101 35.53 -21.52 -30.80
N MET A 1102 34.98 -21.84 -31.97
CA MET A 1102 35.76 -22.38 -33.11
C MET A 1102 36.78 -21.35 -33.62
N LYS A 1103 36.38 -20.09 -33.76
CA LYS A 1103 37.28 -18.99 -34.18
C LYS A 1103 38.32 -18.64 -33.13
N ASN A 1104 38.05 -18.94 -31.86
CA ASN A 1104 39.00 -18.87 -30.75
C ASN A 1104 39.82 -20.15 -30.57
N GLU A 1105 39.85 -21.03 -31.58
CA GLU A 1105 40.62 -22.29 -31.62
C GLU A 1105 40.26 -23.33 -30.52
N ARG A 1106 39.14 -23.14 -29.82
CA ARG A 1106 38.62 -24.09 -28.82
C ARG A 1106 37.74 -25.14 -29.48
N TYR A 1107 38.33 -25.90 -30.40
CA TYR A 1107 37.61 -26.81 -31.32
C TYR A 1107 36.77 -27.88 -30.61
N GLU A 1108 37.22 -28.41 -29.47
CA GLU A 1108 36.47 -29.42 -28.73
C GLU A 1108 35.17 -28.85 -28.13
N GLN A 1109 35.24 -27.67 -27.53
CA GLN A 1109 34.08 -26.98 -26.97
C GLN A 1109 33.13 -26.51 -28.09
N ALA A 1110 33.67 -26.09 -29.23
CA ALA A 1110 32.91 -25.70 -30.41
C ALA A 1110 32.13 -26.88 -31.00
N ALA A 1111 32.78 -28.04 -31.20
CA ALA A 1111 32.15 -29.26 -31.71
C ALA A 1111 30.98 -29.70 -30.80
N ALA A 1112 31.18 -29.71 -29.48
CA ALA A 1112 30.11 -30.01 -28.53
C ALA A 1112 28.95 -28.99 -28.59
N GLY A 1113 29.27 -27.70 -28.72
CA GLY A 1113 28.28 -26.63 -28.86
C GLY A 1113 27.42 -26.79 -30.13
N PHE A 1114 28.04 -27.07 -31.27
CA PHE A 1114 27.33 -27.31 -32.53
C PHE A 1114 26.46 -28.58 -32.47
N LEU A 1115 26.97 -29.66 -31.88
CA LEU A 1115 26.21 -30.91 -31.76
C LEU A 1115 24.95 -30.78 -30.90
N ARG A 1116 24.89 -29.83 -29.94
CA ARG A 1116 23.65 -29.55 -29.20
C ARG A 1116 22.49 -29.13 -30.09
N LEU A 1117 22.76 -28.42 -31.20
CA LEU A 1117 21.71 -28.03 -32.15
C LEU A 1117 21.09 -29.23 -32.89
N LYS A 1118 21.78 -30.38 -32.93
CA LYS A 1118 21.22 -31.62 -33.50
C LYS A 1118 19.97 -32.10 -32.75
N TYR A 1119 19.91 -31.85 -31.45
CA TYR A 1119 18.89 -32.38 -30.54
C TYR A 1119 17.73 -31.39 -30.30
N LEU A 1120 17.85 -30.14 -30.75
CA LEU A 1120 16.78 -29.16 -30.69
C LEU A 1120 15.76 -29.44 -31.80
N ASN A 1121 14.61 -30.02 -31.43
CA ASN A 1121 13.50 -30.30 -32.35
C ASN A 1121 12.66 -29.03 -32.64
N ILE A 1122 13.33 -27.94 -33.03
CA ILE A 1122 12.71 -26.62 -33.25
C ILE A 1122 12.65 -26.37 -34.76
N LYS A 1123 11.43 -26.13 -35.28
CA LYS A 1123 11.26 -25.64 -36.66
C LYS A 1123 11.73 -24.18 -36.74
N THR A 1124 12.93 -23.95 -37.24
CA THR A 1124 13.51 -22.61 -37.46
C THR A 1124 13.45 -22.24 -38.93
N LYS A 1125 13.48 -20.93 -39.25
CA LYS A 1125 13.49 -20.47 -40.65
C LYS A 1125 14.80 -20.80 -41.35
N GLN A 1126 15.91 -20.76 -40.60
CA GLN A 1126 17.22 -21.20 -41.07
C GLN A 1126 17.48 -22.65 -40.66
N ASN A 1127 18.15 -23.43 -41.51
CA ASN A 1127 18.50 -24.82 -41.23
C ASN A 1127 19.75 -24.92 -40.34
N TRP A 1128 19.64 -24.40 -39.10
CA TRP A 1128 20.73 -24.37 -38.13
C TRP A 1128 21.29 -25.76 -37.82
N ARG A 1129 20.46 -26.80 -37.93
CA ARG A 1129 20.84 -28.19 -37.68
C ARG A 1129 21.92 -28.66 -38.65
N THR A 1130 21.67 -28.52 -39.95
CA THR A 1130 22.63 -28.95 -40.98
C THR A 1130 23.91 -28.12 -40.94
N THR A 1131 23.78 -26.80 -40.81
CA THR A 1131 24.94 -25.90 -40.71
C THR A 1131 25.81 -26.24 -39.50
N ALA A 1132 25.20 -26.52 -38.34
CA ALA A 1132 25.94 -26.91 -37.14
C ALA A 1132 26.63 -28.28 -37.29
N LEU A 1133 25.98 -29.28 -37.89
CA LEU A 1133 26.61 -30.59 -38.15
C LEU A 1133 27.83 -30.47 -39.05
N TYR A 1134 27.74 -29.66 -40.11
CA TYR A 1134 28.86 -29.38 -41.01
C TYR A 1134 30.02 -28.69 -40.28
N GLN A 1135 29.74 -27.66 -39.47
CA GLN A 1135 30.77 -26.97 -38.68
C GLN A 1135 31.39 -27.87 -37.60
N ALA A 1136 30.61 -28.76 -36.98
CA ALA A 1136 31.13 -29.76 -36.05
C ALA A 1136 32.10 -30.74 -36.74
N GLY A 1137 31.79 -31.18 -37.97
CA GLY A 1137 32.70 -31.99 -38.78
C GLY A 1137 34.01 -31.26 -39.08
N GLN A 1138 33.96 -29.95 -39.40
CA GLN A 1138 35.17 -29.13 -39.58
C GLN A 1138 35.99 -28.97 -38.29
N CYS A 1139 35.34 -28.88 -37.12
CA CYS A 1139 36.06 -28.87 -35.85
C CYS A 1139 36.80 -30.19 -35.62
N PHE A 1140 36.18 -31.34 -35.91
CA PHE A 1140 36.85 -32.65 -35.80
C PHE A 1140 38.00 -32.81 -36.81
N MET A 1141 37.87 -32.25 -38.02
CA MET A 1141 38.98 -32.16 -38.98
C MET A 1141 40.18 -31.39 -38.40
N LYS A 1142 39.95 -30.23 -37.79
CA LYS A 1142 41.01 -29.42 -37.15
C LYS A 1142 41.64 -30.13 -35.94
N MET A 1143 40.89 -31.01 -35.28
CA MET A 1143 41.37 -31.86 -34.17
C MET A 1143 42.00 -33.19 -34.64
N GLN A 1144 42.12 -33.42 -35.96
CA GLN A 1144 42.60 -34.69 -36.55
C GLN A 1144 41.78 -35.94 -36.16
N LYS A 1145 40.51 -35.77 -35.76
CA LYS A 1145 39.58 -36.89 -35.46
C LYS A 1145 38.78 -37.22 -36.71
N TYR A 1146 39.46 -37.75 -37.72
CA TYR A 1146 38.93 -37.90 -39.09
C TYR A 1146 37.69 -38.80 -39.19
N ASP A 1147 37.63 -39.91 -38.45
CA ASP A 1147 36.48 -40.83 -38.45
C ASP A 1147 35.19 -40.12 -38.04
N LYS A 1148 35.25 -39.34 -36.96
CA LYS A 1148 34.10 -38.57 -36.45
C LYS A 1148 33.70 -37.45 -37.40
N ALA A 1149 34.67 -36.85 -38.10
CA ALA A 1149 34.39 -35.84 -39.11
C ALA A 1149 33.65 -36.45 -40.30
N ARG A 1150 34.11 -37.63 -40.78
CA ARG A 1150 33.49 -38.39 -41.86
C ARG A 1150 32.04 -38.73 -41.54
N ASP A 1151 31.77 -39.30 -40.37
CA ASP A 1151 30.41 -39.66 -39.93
C ASP A 1151 29.43 -38.46 -40.00
N LEU A 1152 29.89 -37.28 -39.56
CA LEU A 1152 29.08 -36.06 -39.59
C LEU A 1152 28.87 -35.53 -41.01
N PHE A 1153 29.88 -35.58 -41.88
CA PHE A 1153 29.74 -35.19 -43.28
C PHE A 1153 28.82 -36.13 -44.07
N GLU A 1154 28.90 -37.44 -43.82
CA GLU A 1154 27.97 -38.42 -44.40
C GLU A 1154 26.54 -38.22 -43.88
N LEU A 1155 26.37 -37.84 -42.62
CA LEU A 1155 25.07 -37.47 -42.06
C LEU A 1155 24.51 -36.20 -42.74
N VAL A 1156 25.33 -35.19 -43.01
CA VAL A 1156 24.94 -33.99 -43.76
C VAL A 1156 24.49 -34.36 -45.18
N ILE A 1157 25.22 -35.25 -45.86
CA ILE A 1157 24.85 -35.75 -47.20
C ILE A 1157 23.52 -36.50 -47.17
N ARG A 1158 23.27 -37.32 -46.14
CA ARG A 1158 21.99 -38.03 -45.98
C ARG A 1158 20.82 -37.10 -45.73
N LEU A 1159 21.02 -36.02 -44.96
CA LEU A 1159 19.96 -35.08 -44.61
C LEU A 1159 19.59 -34.13 -45.76
N GLU A 1160 20.56 -33.63 -46.53
CA GLU A 1160 20.35 -32.63 -47.58
C GLU A 1160 20.41 -33.19 -49.01
N GLY A 1161 20.88 -34.43 -49.18
CA GLY A 1161 21.18 -35.03 -50.48
C GLY A 1161 22.55 -34.61 -51.03
N ARG A 1162 23.20 -35.52 -51.78
CA ARG A 1162 24.57 -35.36 -52.29
C ARG A 1162 24.75 -34.16 -53.25
N ALA A 1163 23.69 -33.79 -53.97
CA ALA A 1163 23.70 -32.67 -54.92
C ALA A 1163 23.57 -31.28 -54.27
N SER A 1164 23.14 -31.22 -52.99
CA SER A 1164 23.00 -29.96 -52.26
C SER A 1164 24.34 -29.24 -52.09
N THR A 1165 24.30 -27.94 -51.79
CA THR A 1165 25.52 -27.14 -51.53
C THR A 1165 26.32 -27.72 -50.36
N PHE A 1166 25.63 -28.06 -49.26
CA PHE A 1166 26.25 -28.72 -48.11
C PHE A 1166 26.70 -30.15 -48.42
N GLY A 1167 25.93 -30.92 -49.20
CA GLY A 1167 26.28 -32.28 -49.61
C GLY A 1167 27.56 -32.35 -50.47
N ARG A 1168 27.71 -31.43 -51.44
CA ARG A 1168 28.92 -31.31 -52.25
C ARG A 1168 30.14 -30.89 -51.43
N ALA A 1169 29.96 -29.90 -50.54
CA ALA A 1169 31.03 -29.44 -49.66
C ALA A 1169 31.47 -30.54 -48.67
N ALA A 1170 30.51 -31.26 -48.08
CA ALA A 1170 30.77 -32.40 -47.21
C ALA A 1170 31.50 -33.54 -47.96
N GLN A 1171 31.10 -33.86 -49.18
CA GLN A 1171 31.78 -34.86 -50.01
C GLN A 1171 33.22 -34.48 -50.33
N SER A 1172 33.48 -33.20 -50.64
CA SER A 1172 34.84 -32.71 -50.87
C SER A 1172 35.74 -32.88 -49.64
N LEU A 1173 35.19 -32.67 -48.43
CA LEU A 1173 35.94 -32.85 -47.19
C LEU A 1173 36.16 -34.33 -46.85
N ILE A 1174 35.21 -35.22 -47.19
CA ILE A 1174 35.41 -36.68 -47.09
C ILE A 1174 36.55 -37.12 -48.01
N ASN A 1175 36.57 -36.66 -49.26
CA ASN A 1175 37.65 -37.01 -50.20
C ASN A 1175 39.03 -36.50 -49.70
N GLN A 1176 39.07 -35.32 -49.04
CA GLN A 1176 40.30 -34.84 -48.40
C GLN A 1176 40.72 -35.72 -47.22
N ILE A 1177 39.77 -36.23 -46.44
CA ILE A 1177 40.05 -37.20 -45.38
C ILE A 1177 40.68 -38.47 -45.97
N ASP A 1178 40.12 -38.99 -47.06
CA ASP A 1178 40.61 -40.20 -47.73
C ASP A 1178 42.06 -40.01 -48.24
N GLN A 1179 42.37 -38.86 -48.87
CA GLN A 1179 43.73 -38.53 -49.30
C GLN A 1179 44.73 -38.38 -48.13
N LEU A 1180 44.28 -37.87 -46.98
CA LEU A 1180 45.11 -37.78 -45.77
C LEU A 1180 45.32 -39.12 -45.08
N ALA A 1181 44.41 -40.08 -45.29
CA ALA A 1181 44.56 -41.45 -44.82
C ALA A 1181 45.54 -42.23 -45.71
N ASP A 1182 45.42 -42.09 -47.05
CA ASP A 1182 46.28 -42.75 -48.04
C ASP A 1182 47.74 -42.24 -48.00
N SER A 1183 48.00 -41.04 -47.46
CA SER A 1183 49.36 -40.50 -47.28
C SER A 1183 50.02 -40.88 -45.95
N ARG A 1184 49.28 -41.54 -45.05
CA ARG A 1184 49.77 -42.09 -43.78
C ARG A 1184 49.93 -43.61 -43.78
N SER A 1185 49.38 -44.30 -44.79
CA SER A 1185 49.70 -45.70 -45.13
C SER A 1185 50.92 -45.78 -46.02
#